data_AF-A0A357ZAW8-F1
#
_entry.id   AF-A0A357ZAW8-F1
#
_cell.length_a   1.000
_cell.length_b   1.000
_cell.length_c   1.000
_cell.angle_alpha   90.00
_cell.angle_beta   90.00
_cell.angle_gamma   90.00
#
_symmetry.space_group_name_H-M   'P 1'
#
loop_
_entity.id
_entity.type
_entity.pdbx_description
1 polymer ?
#
loop_
_entity_poly.entity_id
_entity_poly.type
_entity_poly.pdbx_seq_one_letter_code
_entity_poly.pdbx_strand_id
1 'polypeptide(L)'
;MKNIKFISTTLFLLFVISGNTQIVKYLSVPGYNELSKIDTSGYSVLPSGRYVQPAGQSIRITHDPFGLAISPDQKVAITMHENAITLIDLQTMQQKRIPDYLKPKENPLKKGSFLGVAFHTNKNIAYLSGGDEGSVIIYDYVKYKKVDSILLDGIFAGVKYEGSFTSDLIYSAQKNELFILDRGNFRLVRYSIDQKKIIASIPTGRQPFGLAMSPDQKTVLVANVGMYAYPLVEGTTKENLQSQYINWHPYGNNTKESIEGTVIDGKKIPGIGSPNADESMSVYVIDLSTNKVKAKLKTGMLLGELVEDAEVIGGASPNSIVVGTKFAYVTNATNDNIAVIDYKKGRIVKHIPITVDQRIDKLRGVLPFGIDLTKDEKYLFVALLGFNAVAKIDLSNDKTLGLIPTGWGTTRVKLSADDKTIYATSCRGLGAGPNGGKSFKIPVQGSYIGDVQLGGFQKIENPTTEKLIAYTKVVIDNTFITKSQADSLPMPVLPESKVSPIKHIVFITKENRTFDEVFGQMKNVNGESGLARFGLDVNVYGKKEFVKNVNVTPNHHKIAKQFSLSDNFYCDSDASIHGHHWMMGVIPNEWVEANSSTEKSADYFSTAPGRRFPGSTGSMDPEDYGEIGGLWEALDRKKISYYNFGQANETAHVRENWNDTATGAGHIVMVPMQKGVWERTSHNFAGYNTNIPDQFRMKQFEEEFTNKWLNGKDSMPQLITMM
;
A
#
# COMPACT_ATOMS: atom_id res chain seq x y z
N MET A 1 18.69 -33.66 82.06
CA MET A 1 17.25 -33.77 81.75
C MET A 1 16.68 -32.37 81.56
N LYS A 2 16.10 -32.09 80.37
CA LYS A 2 15.16 -30.99 80.06
C LYS A 2 15.69 -29.54 80.21
N ASN A 3 15.32 -28.53 79.44
CA ASN A 3 14.79 -28.37 78.08
C ASN A 3 14.77 -26.83 77.85
N ILE A 4 15.39 -26.39 76.75
CA ILE A 4 14.97 -25.36 75.77
C ILE A 4 13.97 -24.27 76.24
N LYS A 5 14.33 -22.99 76.05
CA LYS A 5 13.70 -22.03 75.09
C LYS A 5 14.35 -20.63 75.19
N PHE A 6 15.18 -20.29 74.20
CA PHE A 6 15.47 -18.89 73.86
C PHE A 6 14.29 -18.35 73.05
N ILE A 7 13.64 -17.30 73.54
CA ILE A 7 12.63 -16.53 72.80
C ILE A 7 13.41 -15.51 71.96
N SER A 8 13.50 -15.76 70.65
CA SER A 8 13.97 -14.77 69.69
C SER A 8 12.76 -14.01 69.18
N THR A 9 12.68 -12.72 69.54
CA THR A 9 11.63 -11.81 69.09
C THR A 9 11.97 -11.34 67.68
N THR A 10 11.49 -12.04 66.66
CA THR A 10 11.60 -11.58 65.26
C THR A 10 10.57 -10.50 65.00
N LEU A 11 11.03 -9.25 64.97
CA LEU A 11 10.26 -8.08 64.56
C LEU A 11 10.01 -8.18 63.04
N PHE A 12 8.82 -8.59 62.62
CA PHE A 12 8.38 -8.51 61.23
C PHE A 12 8.10 -7.02 60.91
N LEU A 13 9.10 -6.32 60.36
CA LEU A 13 8.85 -5.06 59.66
C LEU A 13 8.14 -5.40 58.34
N LEU A 14 6.81 -5.31 58.35
CA LEU A 14 6.02 -5.13 57.14
C LEU A 14 6.40 -3.78 56.54
N PHE A 15 7.40 -3.76 55.65
CA PHE A 15 7.53 -2.69 54.67
C PHE A 15 6.34 -2.83 53.72
N VAL A 16 5.24 -2.14 54.05
CA VAL A 16 4.24 -1.76 53.06
C VAL A 16 4.94 -0.77 52.14
N ILE A 17 5.61 -1.28 51.11
CA ILE A 17 5.97 -0.47 49.95
C ILE A 17 4.64 -0.16 49.28
N SER A 18 4.01 0.94 49.68
CA SER A 18 3.02 1.62 48.86
C SER A 18 3.76 2.14 47.63
N GLY A 19 4.02 1.25 46.67
CA GLY A 19 4.54 1.63 45.38
C GLY A 19 3.51 2.56 44.76
N ASN A 20 3.87 3.84 44.60
CA ASN A 20 3.06 4.76 43.82
C ASN A 20 2.98 4.19 42.40
N THR A 21 1.86 3.55 42.07
CA THR A 21 1.61 3.05 40.72
C THR A 21 1.63 4.25 39.77
N GLN A 22 2.66 4.32 38.93
CA GLN A 22 2.84 5.43 38.01
C GLN A 22 1.69 5.42 37.00
N ILE A 23 1.01 6.56 36.87
CA ILE A 23 0.04 6.75 35.79
C ILE A 23 0.82 7.06 34.52
N VAL A 24 0.64 6.23 33.50
CA VAL A 24 1.29 6.35 32.20
C VAL A 24 0.28 6.82 31.17
N LYS A 25 0.69 7.78 30.34
CA LYS A 25 -0.11 8.28 29.21
C LYS A 25 0.35 7.63 27.91
N TYR A 26 -0.60 7.21 27.09
CA TYR A 26 -0.33 6.61 25.78
C TYR A 26 -1.39 7.03 24.76
N LEU A 27 -1.06 6.91 23.48
CA LEU A 27 -2.00 7.21 22.38
C LEU A 27 -2.81 5.95 22.05
N SER A 28 -4.10 6.14 21.80
CA SER A 28 -5.04 5.09 21.39
C SER A 28 -5.94 5.63 20.30
N VAL A 29 -6.47 4.76 19.45
CA VAL A 29 -7.53 5.15 18.53
C VAL A 29 -8.81 5.50 19.29
N PRO A 30 -9.64 6.43 18.78
CA PRO A 30 -10.82 6.90 19.50
C PRO A 30 -11.90 5.81 19.62
N GLY A 31 -12.06 4.96 18.61
CA GLY A 31 -13.04 3.87 18.58
C GLY A 31 -12.60 2.58 19.26
N TYR A 32 -11.65 2.62 20.21
CA TYR A 32 -11.01 1.44 20.85
C TYR A 32 -11.96 0.44 21.56
N ASN A 33 -13.24 0.77 21.70
CA ASN A 33 -14.28 -0.10 22.27
C ASN A 33 -15.54 -0.14 21.38
N GLU A 34 -15.43 0.27 20.12
CA GLU A 34 -16.51 0.28 19.14
C GLU A 34 -16.22 -0.72 18.01
N LEU A 35 -17.28 -1.34 17.50
CA LEU A 35 -17.21 -2.11 16.25
C LEU A 35 -17.14 -1.17 15.06
N SER A 36 -16.55 -1.65 13.96
CA SER A 36 -16.60 -0.95 12.68
C SER A 36 -18.06 -0.66 12.28
N LYS A 37 -18.34 0.56 11.81
CA LYS A 37 -19.68 0.97 11.39
C LYS A 37 -19.58 2.01 10.29
N ILE A 38 -20.55 2.01 9.38
CA ILE A 38 -20.74 3.09 8.41
C ILE A 38 -21.86 4.00 8.92
N ASP A 39 -21.56 5.28 9.04
CA ASP A 39 -22.52 6.36 9.28
C ASP A 39 -22.26 7.47 8.25
N THR A 40 -23.23 7.71 7.38
CA THR A 40 -23.15 8.71 6.31
C THR A 40 -23.52 10.13 6.77
N SER A 41 -24.03 10.29 7.99
CA SER A 41 -24.48 11.57 8.55
C SER A 41 -23.62 12.04 9.73
N GLY A 42 -22.89 11.12 10.37
CA GLY A 42 -21.99 11.38 11.48
C GLY A 42 -20.54 10.96 11.18
N TYR A 43 -20.02 10.03 11.98
CA TYR A 43 -18.68 9.46 11.79
C TYR A 43 -18.76 7.94 11.61
N SER A 44 -17.97 7.42 10.68
CA SER A 44 -17.79 5.97 10.52
C SER A 44 -16.61 5.50 11.37
N VAL A 45 -16.70 4.27 11.89
CA VAL A 45 -15.61 3.62 12.64
C VAL A 45 -14.92 2.64 11.70
N LEU A 46 -13.63 2.86 11.47
CA LEU A 46 -12.80 2.00 10.61
C LEU A 46 -12.37 0.73 11.35
N PRO A 47 -11.94 -0.33 10.62
CA PRO A 47 -11.31 -1.50 11.23
C PRO A 47 -10.08 -1.19 12.10
N SER A 48 -9.38 -0.07 11.84
CA SER A 48 -8.30 0.40 12.71
C SER A 48 -8.78 1.08 14.00
N GLY A 49 -10.09 1.25 14.19
CA GLY A 49 -10.68 1.99 15.31
C GLY A 49 -10.56 3.51 15.19
N ARG A 50 -9.93 4.00 14.12
CA ARG A 50 -9.97 5.40 13.71
C ARG A 50 -11.37 5.76 13.24
N TYR A 51 -11.71 7.05 13.34
CA TYR A 51 -12.93 7.57 12.74
C TYR A 51 -12.67 8.20 11.39
N VAL A 52 -13.69 8.26 10.53
CA VAL A 52 -13.72 9.14 9.36
C VAL A 52 -14.99 9.97 9.35
N GLN A 53 -14.82 11.27 9.13
CA GLN A 53 -15.89 12.25 9.05
C GLN A 53 -15.58 13.24 7.90
N PRO A 54 -15.85 12.84 6.64
CA PRO A 54 -15.56 13.66 5.46
C PRO A 54 -16.15 15.08 5.56
N ALA A 55 -15.34 16.12 5.30
CA ALA A 55 -15.83 17.48 5.17
C ALA A 55 -16.58 17.71 3.85
N GLY A 56 -17.42 18.74 3.83
CA GLY A 56 -18.15 19.18 2.64
C GLY A 56 -19.28 18.23 2.25
N GLN A 57 -19.61 18.21 0.96
CA GLN A 57 -20.53 17.24 0.39
C GLN A 57 -19.74 16.00 -0.02
N SER A 58 -20.22 14.82 0.36
CA SER A 58 -19.56 13.55 0.04
C SER A 58 -20.54 12.56 -0.58
N ILE A 59 -20.07 11.82 -1.58
CA ILE A 59 -20.79 10.71 -2.20
C ILE A 59 -19.92 9.46 -2.19
N ARG A 60 -20.54 8.28 -2.06
CA ARG A 60 -19.87 6.98 -2.20
C ARG A 60 -19.80 6.61 -3.67
N ILE A 61 -18.61 6.27 -4.15
CA ILE A 61 -18.34 5.89 -5.54
C ILE A 61 -17.73 4.47 -5.57
N THR A 62 -17.39 3.95 -6.74
CA THR A 62 -16.64 2.68 -6.81
C THR A 62 -15.34 2.77 -5.99
N HIS A 63 -14.86 1.66 -5.43
CA HIS A 63 -13.59 1.60 -4.70
C HIS A 63 -12.40 2.03 -5.55
N ASP A 64 -11.30 2.36 -4.89
CA ASP A 64 -10.00 2.61 -5.52
C ASP A 64 -9.96 3.68 -6.63
N PRO A 65 -10.57 4.88 -6.44
CA PRO A 65 -10.38 6.03 -7.32
C PRO A 65 -8.94 6.56 -7.32
N PHE A 66 -8.07 6.04 -8.19
CA PHE A 66 -6.66 6.48 -8.27
C PHE A 66 -6.37 7.51 -9.36
N GLY A 67 -7.32 7.78 -10.26
CA GLY A 67 -7.26 8.90 -11.21
C GLY A 67 -8.33 9.93 -10.92
N LEU A 68 -8.06 11.22 -11.10
CA LEU A 68 -9.05 12.29 -10.99
C LEU A 68 -8.73 13.45 -11.93
N ALA A 69 -9.70 13.81 -12.78
CA ALA A 69 -9.65 15.03 -13.58
C ALA A 69 -10.98 15.79 -13.53
N ILE A 70 -10.88 17.12 -13.66
CA ILE A 70 -12.01 18.05 -13.74
C ILE A 70 -12.10 18.56 -15.19
N SER A 71 -13.31 18.62 -15.74
CA SER A 71 -13.54 19.13 -17.09
C SER A 71 -13.18 20.62 -17.20
N PRO A 72 -12.75 21.09 -18.39
CA PRO A 72 -12.39 22.50 -18.59
C PRO A 72 -13.50 23.50 -18.22
N ASP A 73 -14.76 23.11 -18.43
CA ASP A 73 -15.95 23.91 -18.08
C ASP A 73 -16.36 23.81 -16.60
N GLN A 74 -15.60 23.05 -15.78
CA GLN A 74 -15.80 22.85 -14.34
C GLN A 74 -17.15 22.20 -13.96
N LYS A 75 -17.78 21.48 -14.89
CA LYS A 75 -19.08 20.83 -14.65
C LYS A 75 -18.98 19.35 -14.29
N VAL A 76 -17.95 18.66 -14.77
CA VAL A 76 -17.84 17.20 -14.64
C VAL A 76 -16.48 16.83 -14.05
N ALA A 77 -16.48 15.90 -13.10
CA ALA A 77 -15.28 15.15 -12.74
C ALA A 77 -15.35 13.73 -13.30
N ILE A 78 -14.20 13.19 -13.69
CA ILE A 78 -14.04 11.75 -13.96
C ILE A 78 -12.99 11.22 -13.00
N THR A 79 -13.34 10.12 -12.33
CA THR A 79 -12.40 9.33 -11.53
C THR A 79 -12.22 7.93 -12.12
N MET A 80 -10.98 7.44 -12.07
CA MET A 80 -10.56 6.14 -12.62
C MET A 80 -10.56 5.07 -11.54
N HIS A 81 -11.17 3.93 -11.86
CA HIS A 81 -11.22 2.73 -11.03
C HIS A 81 -10.74 1.54 -11.87
N GLU A 82 -10.48 0.40 -11.24
CA GLU A 82 -10.21 -0.80 -12.02
C GLU A 82 -11.43 -1.19 -12.87
N ASN A 83 -11.20 -1.37 -14.18
CA ASN A 83 -12.24 -1.72 -15.17
C ASN A 83 -13.47 -0.79 -15.19
N ALA A 84 -13.37 0.43 -14.64
CA ALA A 84 -14.49 1.37 -14.60
C ALA A 84 -14.06 2.83 -14.46
N ILE A 85 -14.97 3.74 -14.81
CA ILE A 85 -14.90 5.16 -14.45
C ILE A 85 -16.17 5.57 -13.71
N THR A 86 -16.07 6.60 -12.87
CA THR A 86 -17.24 7.29 -12.33
C THR A 86 -17.24 8.73 -12.84
N LEU A 87 -18.32 9.15 -13.51
CA LEU A 87 -18.57 10.53 -13.89
C LEU A 87 -19.38 11.20 -12.80
N ILE A 88 -19.05 12.44 -12.44
CA ILE A 88 -19.68 13.17 -11.35
C ILE A 88 -20.04 14.57 -11.85
N ASP A 89 -21.31 14.93 -11.76
CA ASP A 89 -21.79 16.29 -11.97
C ASP A 89 -21.41 17.14 -10.75
N LEU A 90 -20.55 18.13 -10.94
CA LEU A 90 -19.96 18.91 -9.85
C LEU A 90 -20.94 19.91 -9.25
N GLN A 91 -22.07 20.19 -9.89
CA GLN A 91 -23.09 21.08 -9.36
C GLN A 91 -24.05 20.33 -8.43
N THR A 92 -24.52 19.16 -8.87
CA THR A 92 -25.57 18.38 -8.22
C THR A 92 -25.05 17.23 -7.37
N MET A 93 -23.76 16.88 -7.50
CA MET A 93 -23.13 15.69 -6.92
C MET A 93 -23.77 14.37 -7.37
N GLN A 94 -24.52 14.36 -8.47
CA GLN A 94 -25.00 13.13 -9.09
C GLN A 94 -23.84 12.40 -9.77
N GLN A 95 -23.80 11.09 -9.63
CA GLN A 95 -22.75 10.25 -10.24
C GLN A 95 -23.31 9.22 -11.20
N LYS A 96 -22.45 8.75 -12.11
CA LYS A 96 -22.71 7.63 -13.00
C LYS A 96 -21.46 6.77 -13.14
N ARG A 97 -21.55 5.52 -12.69
CA ARG A 97 -20.52 4.49 -12.93
C ARG A 97 -20.63 3.97 -14.35
N ILE A 98 -19.49 3.75 -15.01
CA ILE A 98 -19.39 3.14 -16.32
C ILE A 98 -18.30 2.05 -16.30
N PRO A 99 -18.63 0.79 -16.62
CA PRO A 99 -19.99 0.31 -16.90
C PRO A 99 -20.88 0.40 -15.65
N ASP A 100 -22.20 0.39 -15.83
CA ASP A 100 -23.09 0.08 -14.72
C ASP A 100 -22.81 -1.36 -14.22
N TYR A 101 -22.95 -1.62 -12.91
CA TYR A 101 -22.68 -2.95 -12.33
C TYR A 101 -23.48 -4.06 -13.01
N LEU A 102 -24.69 -3.77 -13.49
CA LEU A 102 -25.56 -4.73 -14.18
C LEU A 102 -25.31 -4.80 -15.69
N LYS A 103 -24.38 -4.00 -16.22
CA LYS A 103 -24.07 -3.91 -17.66
C LYS A 103 -22.57 -4.03 -17.94
N PRO A 104 -21.88 -5.08 -17.47
CA PRO A 104 -20.42 -5.21 -17.64
C PRO A 104 -19.96 -5.22 -19.10
N LYS A 105 -20.84 -5.57 -20.05
CA LYS A 105 -20.53 -5.53 -21.50
C LYS A 105 -20.28 -4.11 -22.05
N GLU A 106 -20.71 -3.08 -21.33
CA GLU A 106 -20.47 -1.67 -21.70
C GLU A 106 -19.09 -1.17 -21.25
N ASN A 107 -18.25 -2.03 -20.66
CA ASN A 107 -16.94 -1.66 -20.13
C ASN A 107 -16.02 -1.06 -21.24
N PRO A 108 -15.61 0.23 -21.12
CA PRO A 108 -14.66 0.83 -22.05
C PRO A 108 -13.20 0.43 -21.79
N LEU A 109 -12.90 -0.12 -20.61
CA LEU A 109 -11.58 -0.44 -20.07
C LEU A 109 -11.46 -1.96 -19.89
N LYS A 110 -11.32 -2.70 -21.00
CA LYS A 110 -11.50 -4.17 -21.00
C LYS A 110 -10.36 -4.95 -20.34
N LYS A 111 -9.17 -4.36 -20.26
CA LYS A 111 -7.98 -4.96 -19.62
C LYS A 111 -7.46 -4.03 -18.53
N GLY A 112 -8.36 -3.62 -17.66
CA GLY A 112 -8.05 -2.74 -16.54
C GLY A 112 -7.85 -1.28 -16.91
N SER A 113 -7.54 -0.50 -15.89
CA SER A 113 -7.16 0.90 -16.00
C SER A 113 -6.11 1.23 -14.93
N PHE A 114 -5.56 2.43 -14.97
CA PHE A 114 -4.64 2.88 -13.92
C PHE A 114 -4.97 4.33 -13.55
N LEU A 115 -3.99 5.23 -13.55
CA LEU A 115 -4.16 6.59 -13.00
C LEU A 115 -4.71 7.59 -14.02
N GLY A 116 -4.31 7.45 -15.29
CA GLY A 116 -4.40 8.54 -16.26
C GLY A 116 -5.83 8.85 -16.72
N VAL A 117 -6.22 10.12 -16.54
CA VAL A 117 -7.43 10.71 -17.12
C VAL A 117 -7.17 12.16 -17.49
N ALA A 118 -7.50 12.54 -18.73
CA ALA A 118 -7.41 13.93 -19.19
C ALA A 118 -8.59 14.29 -20.11
N PHE A 119 -9.07 15.53 -20.02
CA PHE A 119 -10.11 16.03 -20.91
C PHE A 119 -9.51 16.72 -22.15
N HIS A 120 -10.16 16.53 -23.28
CA HIS A 120 -10.00 17.45 -24.41
C HIS A 120 -10.60 18.81 -24.04
N THR A 121 -10.00 19.91 -24.50
CA THR A 121 -10.36 21.27 -24.03
C THR A 121 -11.71 21.79 -24.52
N ASN A 122 -12.19 21.37 -25.69
CA ASN A 122 -13.38 21.91 -26.35
C ASN A 122 -14.29 20.83 -26.97
N LYS A 123 -14.00 19.55 -26.73
CA LYS A 123 -14.82 18.42 -27.19
C LYS A 123 -15.30 17.65 -25.98
N ASN A 124 -16.40 16.92 -26.13
CA ASN A 124 -16.93 16.02 -25.11
C ASN A 124 -16.08 14.73 -24.97
N ILE A 125 -14.76 14.83 -25.06
CA ILE A 125 -13.82 13.71 -25.09
C ILE A 125 -12.97 13.71 -23.82
N ALA A 126 -12.84 12.54 -23.21
CA ALA A 126 -11.85 12.21 -22.22
C ALA A 126 -10.89 11.13 -22.77
N TYR A 127 -9.62 11.25 -22.43
CA TYR A 127 -8.57 10.28 -22.67
C TYR A 127 -8.34 9.52 -21.37
N LEU A 128 -8.48 8.19 -21.42
CA LEU A 128 -8.40 7.32 -20.25
C LEU A 128 -7.26 6.33 -20.44
N SER A 129 -6.48 6.09 -19.40
CA SER A 129 -5.48 5.03 -19.40
C SER A 129 -6.17 3.66 -19.46
N GLY A 130 -5.81 2.83 -20.44
CA GLY A 130 -6.33 1.47 -20.63
C GLY A 130 -5.53 0.38 -19.93
N GLY A 131 -4.67 0.75 -18.96
CA GLY A 131 -3.89 -0.18 -18.15
C GLY A 131 -3.15 -1.25 -18.96
N ASP A 132 -3.51 -2.52 -18.71
CA ASP A 132 -2.91 -3.72 -19.28
C ASP A 132 -3.21 -3.90 -20.79
N GLU A 133 -4.15 -3.13 -21.35
CA GLU A 133 -4.38 -3.08 -22.80
C GLU A 133 -3.20 -2.43 -23.54
N GLY A 134 -2.38 -1.62 -22.86
CA GLY A 134 -1.31 -0.85 -23.49
C GLY A 134 -1.86 0.24 -24.42
N SER A 135 -3.06 0.75 -24.12
CA SER A 135 -3.78 1.70 -24.97
C SER A 135 -4.34 2.90 -24.19
N VAL A 136 -4.52 4.03 -24.87
CA VAL A 136 -5.33 5.15 -24.36
C VAL A 136 -6.72 5.07 -24.97
N ILE A 137 -7.75 4.99 -24.13
CA ILE A 137 -9.14 4.96 -24.56
C ILE A 137 -9.62 6.39 -24.81
N ILE A 138 -10.19 6.62 -25.99
CA ILE A 138 -10.86 7.89 -26.33
C ILE A 138 -12.35 7.72 -26.06
N TYR A 139 -12.86 8.46 -25.08
CA TYR A 139 -14.21 8.27 -24.54
C TYR A 139 -15.06 9.53 -24.68
N ASP A 140 -16.25 9.42 -25.29
CA ASP A 140 -17.24 10.50 -25.30
C ASP A 140 -18.05 10.44 -24.00
N TYR A 141 -17.74 11.36 -23.07
CA TYR A 141 -18.28 11.34 -21.72
C TYR A 141 -19.72 11.86 -21.61
N VAL A 142 -20.25 12.47 -22.68
CA VAL A 142 -21.66 12.90 -22.77
C VAL A 142 -22.52 11.82 -23.41
N LYS A 143 -22.01 11.16 -24.46
CA LYS A 143 -22.69 10.03 -25.12
C LYS A 143 -22.48 8.69 -24.42
N TYR A 144 -21.61 8.64 -23.42
CA TYR A 144 -21.27 7.45 -22.65
C TYR A 144 -20.75 6.30 -23.54
N LYS A 145 -19.81 6.60 -24.44
CA LYS A 145 -19.34 5.62 -25.42
C LYS A 145 -17.83 5.74 -25.70
N LYS A 146 -17.14 4.59 -25.76
CA LYS A 146 -15.80 4.49 -26.35
C LYS A 146 -15.87 4.88 -27.84
N VAL A 147 -15.14 5.92 -28.21
CA VAL A 147 -15.07 6.45 -29.58
C VAL A 147 -13.96 5.75 -30.36
N ASP A 148 -12.79 5.58 -29.73
CA ASP A 148 -11.58 5.05 -30.36
C ASP A 148 -10.58 4.60 -29.28
N SER A 149 -9.41 4.10 -29.69
CA SER A 149 -8.27 3.78 -28.82
C SER A 149 -6.93 3.99 -29.52
N ILE A 150 -5.94 4.47 -28.78
CA ILE A 150 -4.57 4.66 -29.25
C ILE A 150 -3.69 3.55 -28.66
N LEU A 151 -3.15 2.67 -29.50
CA LEU A 151 -2.20 1.63 -29.07
C LEU A 151 -0.78 2.20 -28.97
N LEU A 152 -0.04 1.82 -27.92
CA LEU A 152 1.36 2.23 -27.73
C LEU A 152 2.39 1.24 -28.28
N ASP A 153 1.98 -0.02 -28.46
CA ASP A 153 2.79 -1.05 -29.10
C ASP A 153 3.00 -0.73 -30.58
N GLY A 154 4.18 -1.08 -31.09
CA GLY A 154 4.55 -0.83 -32.48
C GLY A 154 6.03 -0.53 -32.65
N ILE A 155 6.39 -0.12 -33.86
CA ILE A 155 7.78 0.25 -34.20
C ILE A 155 7.90 1.77 -34.21
N PHE A 156 8.85 2.30 -33.44
CA PHE A 156 9.21 3.72 -33.47
C PHE A 156 10.72 3.87 -33.54
N ALA A 157 11.20 4.63 -34.52
CA ALA A 157 12.64 4.85 -34.76
C ALA A 157 13.48 3.55 -34.81
N GLY A 158 12.94 2.48 -35.40
CA GLY A 158 13.61 1.19 -35.54
C GLY A 158 13.54 0.28 -34.29
N VAL A 159 13.00 0.77 -33.17
CA VAL A 159 12.80 -0.03 -31.95
C VAL A 159 11.38 -0.58 -31.92
N LYS A 160 11.26 -1.89 -31.72
CA LYS A 160 9.97 -2.57 -31.53
C LYS A 160 9.58 -2.52 -30.05
N TYR A 161 8.42 -1.94 -29.76
CA TYR A 161 7.82 -1.88 -28.44
C TYR A 161 6.62 -2.82 -28.39
N GLU A 162 6.57 -3.64 -27.36
CA GLU A 162 5.51 -4.62 -27.09
C GLU A 162 5.24 -4.63 -25.58
N GLY A 163 4.06 -5.11 -25.18
CA GLY A 163 3.74 -5.24 -23.76
C GLY A 163 3.64 -3.89 -23.06
N SER A 164 3.18 -2.85 -23.77
CA SER A 164 2.93 -1.55 -23.15
C SER A 164 1.90 -1.67 -22.02
N PHE A 165 2.07 -0.83 -20.99
CA PHE A 165 1.07 -0.65 -19.93
C PHE A 165 0.88 0.85 -19.75
N THR A 166 -0.31 1.38 -20.03
CA THR A 166 -0.53 2.82 -19.86
C THR A 166 -0.73 3.15 -18.38
N SER A 167 -0.01 4.15 -17.89
CA SER A 167 -0.09 4.60 -16.50
C SER A 167 -0.86 5.92 -16.41
N ASP A 168 -0.18 7.04 -16.15
CA ASP A 168 -0.73 8.39 -16.18
C ASP A 168 -0.59 9.05 -17.57
N LEU A 169 -1.42 10.04 -17.87
CA LEU A 169 -1.42 10.78 -19.13
C LEU A 169 -1.89 12.23 -18.96
N ILE A 170 -1.40 13.12 -19.82
CA ILE A 170 -1.87 14.51 -19.93
C ILE A 170 -2.10 14.92 -21.38
N TYR A 171 -3.06 15.82 -21.58
CA TYR A 171 -3.38 16.40 -22.88
C TYR A 171 -2.88 17.85 -22.97
N SER A 172 -2.16 18.16 -24.05
CA SER A 172 -1.67 19.50 -24.37
C SER A 172 -2.49 20.07 -25.53
N ALA A 173 -3.39 21.02 -25.23
CA ALA A 173 -4.22 21.67 -26.23
C ALA A 173 -3.45 22.56 -27.21
N GLN A 174 -2.36 23.19 -26.77
CA GLN A 174 -1.56 24.09 -27.63
C GLN A 174 -0.93 23.33 -28.80
N LYS A 175 -0.44 22.12 -28.54
CA LYS A 175 0.18 21.24 -29.55
C LYS A 175 -0.78 20.19 -30.12
N ASN A 176 -1.98 20.07 -29.54
CA ASN A 176 -2.92 18.98 -29.77
C ASN A 176 -2.25 17.59 -29.67
N GLU A 177 -1.54 17.37 -28.56
CA GLU A 177 -0.73 16.17 -28.28
C GLU A 177 -1.14 15.51 -26.96
N LEU A 178 -0.98 14.18 -26.89
CA LEU A 178 -0.99 13.43 -25.65
C LEU A 178 0.44 13.08 -25.23
N PHE A 179 0.66 13.15 -23.93
CA PHE A 179 1.87 12.70 -23.24
C PHE A 179 1.44 11.54 -22.35
N ILE A 180 1.95 10.34 -22.64
CA ILE A 180 1.44 9.09 -22.09
C ILE A 180 2.59 8.32 -21.48
N LEU A 181 2.47 7.93 -20.21
CA LEU A 181 3.45 7.05 -19.58
C LEU A 181 3.17 5.61 -19.99
N ASP A 182 4.15 4.99 -20.63
CA ASP A 182 4.21 3.56 -20.84
C ASP A 182 5.09 2.94 -19.76
N ARG A 183 4.41 2.39 -18.76
CA ARG A 183 5.01 1.74 -17.60
C ARG A 183 5.70 0.42 -17.96
N GLY A 184 5.21 -0.30 -18.96
CA GLY A 184 5.82 -1.56 -19.40
C GLY A 184 7.23 -1.34 -19.95
N ASN A 185 7.38 -0.35 -20.83
CA ASN A 185 8.62 -0.05 -21.53
C ASN A 185 9.47 1.07 -20.90
N PHE A 186 9.10 1.58 -19.71
CA PHE A 186 9.80 2.66 -19.00
C PHE A 186 10.06 3.88 -19.89
N ARG A 187 8.99 4.45 -20.46
CA ARG A 187 9.09 5.57 -21.39
C ARG A 187 7.91 6.53 -21.31
N LEU A 188 8.16 7.77 -21.71
CA LEU A 188 7.17 8.78 -22.04
C LEU A 188 6.94 8.76 -23.56
N VAL A 189 5.68 8.55 -23.97
CA VAL A 189 5.25 8.59 -25.37
C VAL A 189 4.58 9.93 -25.66
N ARG A 190 4.99 10.59 -26.76
CA ARG A 190 4.27 11.73 -27.35
C ARG A 190 3.46 11.27 -28.53
N TYR A 191 2.16 11.50 -28.51
CA TYR A 191 1.24 11.14 -29.59
C TYR A 191 0.58 12.40 -30.15
N SER A 192 0.70 12.63 -31.46
CA SER A 192 0.01 13.73 -32.15
C SER A 192 -1.41 13.30 -32.49
N ILE A 193 -2.41 14.06 -32.01
CA ILE A 193 -3.82 13.81 -32.32
C ILE A 193 -4.11 14.13 -33.79
N ASP A 194 -3.49 15.17 -34.34
CA ASP A 194 -3.68 15.56 -35.75
C ASP A 194 -3.09 14.52 -36.71
N GLN A 195 -1.86 14.07 -36.43
CA GLN A 195 -1.16 13.11 -37.29
C GLN A 195 -1.54 11.65 -36.99
N LYS A 196 -2.28 11.41 -35.91
CA LYS A 196 -2.68 10.08 -35.41
C LYS A 196 -1.50 9.09 -35.29
N LYS A 197 -0.36 9.56 -34.81
CA LYS A 197 0.84 8.72 -34.64
C LYS A 197 1.68 9.15 -33.45
N ILE A 198 2.50 8.21 -32.97
CA ILE A 198 3.60 8.48 -32.05
C ILE A 198 4.63 9.35 -32.78
N ILE A 199 5.02 10.45 -32.15
CA ILE A 199 6.00 11.41 -32.67
C ILE A 199 7.28 11.48 -31.83
N ALA A 200 7.25 10.96 -30.59
CA ALA A 200 8.44 10.78 -29.77
C ALA A 200 8.26 9.62 -28.78
N SER A 201 9.38 9.03 -28.40
CA SER A 201 9.50 8.01 -27.36
C SER A 201 10.75 8.33 -26.55
N ILE A 202 10.58 8.66 -25.27
CA ILE A 202 11.63 9.21 -24.42
C ILE A 202 11.81 8.26 -23.22
N PRO A 203 12.98 7.66 -23.01
CA PRO A 203 13.23 6.80 -21.85
C PRO A 203 13.02 7.54 -20.53
N THR A 204 12.46 6.86 -19.54
CA THR A 204 12.25 7.38 -18.17
C THR A 204 13.02 6.53 -17.15
N GLY A 205 12.77 6.77 -15.86
CA GLY A 205 13.12 5.82 -14.81
C GLY A 205 12.17 4.62 -14.80
N ARG A 206 12.34 3.76 -13.79
CA ARG A 206 11.61 2.49 -13.65
C ARG A 206 10.18 2.75 -13.13
N GLN A 207 9.22 2.05 -13.71
CA GLN A 207 7.81 2.11 -13.33
C GLN A 207 7.29 3.57 -13.28
N PRO A 208 7.30 4.32 -14.41
CA PRO A 208 6.82 5.69 -14.45
C PRO A 208 5.36 5.77 -13.98
N PHE A 209 5.12 6.64 -13.01
CA PHE A 209 3.88 6.65 -12.23
C PHE A 209 3.08 7.93 -12.44
N GLY A 210 3.65 9.11 -12.16
CA GLY A 210 3.00 10.40 -12.36
C GLY A 210 3.74 11.29 -13.34
N LEU A 211 3.01 12.17 -14.04
CA LEU A 211 3.59 13.20 -14.89
C LEU A 211 2.90 14.55 -14.76
N ALA A 212 3.66 15.62 -14.97
CA ALA A 212 3.12 16.98 -15.09
C ALA A 212 3.94 17.83 -16.06
N MET A 213 3.28 18.81 -16.68
CA MET A 213 3.89 19.71 -17.65
C MET A 213 4.04 21.11 -17.09
N SER A 214 5.15 21.78 -17.42
CA SER A 214 5.34 23.19 -17.08
C SER A 214 4.30 24.08 -17.78
N PRO A 215 3.89 25.21 -17.18
CA PRO A 215 2.93 26.13 -17.79
C PRO A 215 3.32 26.64 -19.18
N ASP A 216 4.63 26.75 -19.47
CA ASP A 216 5.16 27.14 -20.78
C ASP A 216 5.22 25.99 -21.81
N GLN A 217 4.81 24.78 -21.43
CA GLN A 217 4.79 23.55 -22.24
C GLN A 217 6.13 23.18 -22.89
N LYS A 218 7.24 23.62 -22.28
CA LYS A 218 8.60 23.29 -22.70
C LYS A 218 9.19 22.14 -21.91
N THR A 219 8.69 21.88 -20.70
CA THR A 219 9.23 20.85 -19.81
C THR A 219 8.13 19.90 -19.36
N VAL A 220 8.44 18.61 -19.30
CA VAL A 220 7.62 17.60 -18.59
C VAL A 220 8.47 16.98 -17.51
N LEU A 221 7.87 16.76 -16.34
CA LEU A 221 8.48 15.97 -15.27
C LEU A 221 7.77 14.63 -15.19
N VAL A 222 8.54 13.56 -14.97
CA VAL A 222 8.03 12.19 -14.78
C VAL A 222 8.58 11.66 -13.47
N ALA A 223 7.69 11.27 -12.57
CA ALA A 223 8.02 10.59 -11.33
C ALA A 223 7.99 9.07 -11.54
N ASN A 224 9.06 8.40 -11.12
CA ASN A 224 9.29 6.98 -11.32
C ASN A 224 9.37 6.34 -9.94
N VAL A 225 8.43 5.46 -9.61
CA VAL A 225 8.35 4.83 -8.27
C VAL A 225 9.14 3.52 -8.19
N GLY A 226 9.49 2.93 -9.32
CA GLY A 226 10.16 1.63 -9.36
C GLY A 226 11.56 1.70 -8.78
N MET A 227 11.90 0.75 -7.93
CA MET A 227 13.25 0.61 -7.38
C MET A 227 14.12 -0.20 -8.34
N TYR A 228 13.60 -1.31 -8.84
CA TYR A 228 14.36 -2.25 -9.69
C TYR A 228 13.66 -2.57 -11.01
N ALA A 229 14.45 -3.10 -11.94
CA ALA A 229 13.94 -3.85 -13.08
C ALA A 229 14.27 -5.32 -12.81
N TYR A 230 13.26 -6.15 -12.59
CA TYR A 230 13.47 -7.53 -12.13
C TYR A 230 13.83 -8.44 -13.31
N PRO A 231 15.03 -9.05 -13.35
CA PRO A 231 15.44 -9.99 -14.38
C PRO A 231 14.95 -11.41 -14.08
N LEU A 232 15.03 -12.29 -15.07
CA LEU A 232 14.91 -13.74 -14.86
C LEU A 232 16.27 -14.34 -14.45
N VAL A 233 16.26 -15.56 -13.93
CA VAL A 233 17.48 -16.39 -13.86
C VAL A 233 18.19 -16.41 -15.22
N GLU A 234 19.51 -16.24 -15.25
CA GLU A 234 20.25 -16.08 -16.51
C GLU A 234 20.16 -17.35 -17.38
N GLY A 235 19.93 -17.16 -18.69
CA GLY A 235 19.76 -18.26 -19.63
C GLY A 235 18.36 -18.89 -19.65
N THR A 236 17.38 -18.31 -18.94
CA THR A 236 15.99 -18.77 -19.00
C THR A 236 15.37 -18.54 -20.38
N THR A 237 14.77 -19.58 -20.94
CA THR A 237 13.97 -19.59 -22.16
C THR A 237 12.59 -20.19 -21.88
N LYS A 238 11.68 -20.11 -22.86
CA LYS A 238 10.34 -20.72 -22.72
C LYS A 238 10.42 -22.24 -22.55
N GLU A 239 11.42 -22.86 -23.17
CA GLU A 239 11.63 -24.31 -23.22
C GLU A 239 12.25 -24.85 -21.92
N ASN A 240 13.14 -24.09 -21.27
CA ASN A 240 13.82 -24.53 -20.05
C ASN A 240 13.24 -23.94 -18.74
N LEU A 241 12.18 -23.14 -18.83
CA LEU A 241 11.59 -22.40 -17.71
C LEU A 241 11.43 -23.26 -16.43
N GLN A 242 10.90 -24.48 -16.56
CA GLN A 242 10.60 -25.33 -15.41
C GLN A 242 11.85 -25.77 -14.63
N SER A 243 12.99 -25.95 -15.31
CA SER A 243 14.25 -26.34 -14.66
C SER A 243 15.04 -25.14 -14.13
N GLN A 244 14.70 -23.91 -14.54
CA GLN A 244 15.40 -22.70 -14.14
C GLN A 244 14.97 -22.15 -12.78
N TYR A 245 13.77 -22.47 -12.30
CA TYR A 245 13.30 -22.07 -10.97
C TYR A 245 14.30 -22.41 -9.85
N ILE A 246 14.56 -21.46 -8.96
CA ILE A 246 15.33 -21.66 -7.72
C ILE A 246 14.36 -21.80 -6.53
N ASN A 247 14.82 -22.43 -5.46
CA ASN A 247 13.95 -22.89 -4.36
C ASN A 247 13.70 -21.85 -3.24
N TRP A 248 14.35 -20.69 -3.32
CA TRP A 248 14.25 -19.61 -2.33
C TRP A 248 14.61 -18.27 -3.00
N HIS A 249 14.34 -17.15 -2.34
CA HIS A 249 14.75 -15.83 -2.80
C HIS A 249 16.25 -15.79 -3.15
N PRO A 250 16.69 -14.95 -4.11
CA PRO A 250 18.08 -14.98 -4.54
C PRO A 250 19.05 -14.28 -3.57
N TYR A 251 18.59 -13.28 -2.82
CA TYR A 251 19.40 -12.42 -1.97
C TYR A 251 18.50 -11.49 -1.12
N GLY A 252 19.08 -10.89 -0.07
CA GLY A 252 18.48 -9.76 0.64
C GLY A 252 18.65 -8.43 -0.10
N ASN A 253 17.74 -7.48 0.10
CA ASN A 253 17.76 -6.17 -0.54
C ASN A 253 19.02 -5.36 -0.17
N ASN A 254 19.57 -4.62 -1.14
CA ASN A 254 20.76 -3.77 -0.97
C ASN A 254 21.99 -4.52 -0.39
N THR A 255 22.11 -5.81 -0.70
CA THR A 255 23.31 -6.62 -0.43
C THR A 255 24.24 -6.62 -1.64
N LYS A 256 25.50 -7.04 -1.46
CA LYS A 256 26.45 -7.16 -2.55
C LYS A 256 25.93 -8.10 -3.65
N GLU A 257 25.34 -9.23 -3.24
CA GLU A 257 24.75 -10.24 -4.11
C GLU A 257 23.58 -9.68 -4.91
N SER A 258 22.73 -8.84 -4.29
CA SER A 258 21.65 -8.17 -5.01
C SER A 258 22.16 -7.18 -6.05
N ILE A 259 23.28 -6.50 -5.81
CA ILE A 259 23.84 -5.49 -6.71
C ILE A 259 24.60 -6.15 -7.87
N GLU A 260 25.44 -7.14 -7.57
CA GLU A 260 26.42 -7.72 -8.49
C GLU A 260 25.95 -9.05 -9.10
N GLY A 261 24.98 -9.71 -8.49
CA GLY A 261 24.56 -11.07 -8.81
C GLY A 261 25.26 -12.13 -7.96
N THR A 262 24.79 -13.37 -8.08
CA THR A 262 25.32 -14.52 -7.33
C THR A 262 25.15 -15.83 -8.12
N VAL A 263 25.48 -16.97 -7.52
CA VAL A 263 25.23 -18.30 -8.07
C VAL A 263 24.47 -19.14 -7.05
N ILE A 264 23.37 -19.74 -7.46
CA ILE A 264 22.56 -20.65 -6.64
C ILE A 264 22.38 -21.96 -7.40
N ASP A 265 22.75 -23.09 -6.80
CA ASP A 265 22.65 -24.43 -7.40
C ASP A 265 23.25 -24.52 -8.81
N GLY A 266 24.39 -23.85 -9.03
CA GLY A 266 25.08 -23.78 -10.32
C GLY A 266 24.42 -22.87 -11.37
N LYS A 267 23.30 -22.22 -11.05
CA LYS A 267 22.62 -21.24 -11.90
C LYS A 267 23.13 -19.85 -11.60
N LYS A 268 23.39 -19.07 -12.66
CA LYS A 268 23.81 -17.68 -12.52
C LYS A 268 22.59 -16.79 -12.28
N ILE A 269 22.65 -16.08 -11.16
CA ILE A 269 21.60 -15.19 -10.70
C ILE A 269 22.05 -13.76 -10.99
N PRO A 270 21.38 -13.04 -11.89
CA PRO A 270 21.78 -11.67 -12.21
C PRO A 270 21.51 -10.73 -11.02
N GLY A 271 22.38 -9.74 -10.85
CA GLY A 271 22.12 -8.62 -9.95
C GLY A 271 21.05 -7.68 -10.51
N ILE A 272 20.35 -7.00 -9.61
CA ILE A 272 19.35 -5.95 -9.89
C ILE A 272 19.95 -4.54 -9.84
N GLY A 273 21.25 -4.44 -9.53
CA GLY A 273 21.99 -3.18 -9.46
C GLY A 273 21.72 -2.39 -8.18
N SER A 274 22.28 -1.18 -8.11
CA SER A 274 22.10 -0.32 -6.93
C SER A 274 20.64 0.15 -6.80
N PRO A 275 20.04 0.10 -5.59
CA PRO A 275 18.76 0.76 -5.34
C PRO A 275 18.82 2.29 -5.46
N ASN A 276 20.03 2.87 -5.41
CA ASN A 276 20.26 4.29 -5.57
C ASN A 276 20.61 4.68 -7.02
N ALA A 277 20.44 3.77 -7.98
CA ALA A 277 20.59 4.08 -9.40
C ALA A 277 19.72 5.28 -9.82
N ASP A 278 20.17 5.98 -10.86
CA ASP A 278 19.49 7.12 -11.47
C ASP A 278 18.03 6.81 -11.84
N GLU A 279 17.78 5.61 -12.35
CA GLU A 279 16.46 5.15 -12.81
C GLU A 279 15.53 4.74 -11.67
N SER A 280 16.08 4.50 -10.47
CA SER A 280 15.34 4.04 -9.30
C SER A 280 14.70 5.22 -8.60
N MET A 281 13.42 5.15 -8.21
CA MET A 281 12.74 6.11 -7.32
C MET A 281 13.19 7.56 -7.53
N SER A 282 12.92 8.09 -8.73
CA SER A 282 13.50 9.35 -9.21
C SER A 282 12.53 10.17 -10.03
N VAL A 283 12.84 11.45 -10.21
CA VAL A 283 12.12 12.37 -11.09
C VAL A 283 12.99 12.77 -12.26
N TYR A 284 12.48 12.54 -13.47
CA TYR A 284 13.14 12.94 -14.72
C TYR A 284 12.55 14.26 -15.19
N VAL A 285 13.41 15.23 -15.49
CA VAL A 285 13.04 16.51 -16.12
C VAL A 285 13.34 16.42 -17.60
N ILE A 286 12.33 16.53 -18.46
CA ILE A 286 12.42 16.30 -19.90
C ILE A 286 12.16 17.60 -20.65
N ASP A 287 13.07 17.98 -21.54
CA ASP A 287 12.91 19.12 -22.45
C ASP A 287 12.14 18.68 -23.71
N LEU A 288 10.96 19.26 -23.93
CA LEU A 288 10.07 18.91 -25.03
C LEU A 288 10.48 19.50 -26.39
N SER A 289 11.39 20.47 -26.41
CA SER A 289 11.95 20.99 -27.66
C SER A 289 12.96 20.03 -28.28
N THR A 290 13.67 19.27 -27.43
CA THR A 290 14.71 18.32 -27.86
C THR A 290 14.32 16.86 -27.66
N ASN A 291 13.24 16.57 -26.91
CA ASN A 291 12.83 15.23 -26.47
C ASN A 291 13.91 14.51 -25.65
N LYS A 292 14.72 15.25 -24.87
CA LYS A 292 15.82 14.70 -24.08
C LYS A 292 15.59 14.91 -22.58
N VAL A 293 16.04 13.93 -21.80
CA VAL A 293 16.14 14.05 -20.34
C VAL A 293 17.24 15.07 -20.02
N LYS A 294 16.88 16.13 -19.32
CA LYS A 294 17.76 17.21 -18.87
C LYS A 294 18.36 16.95 -17.50
N ALA A 295 17.58 16.34 -16.60
CA ALA A 295 18.03 15.99 -15.25
C ALA A 295 17.31 14.73 -14.76
N LYS A 296 18.00 13.97 -13.92
CA LYS A 296 17.48 12.83 -13.17
C LYS A 296 17.71 13.12 -11.69
N LEU A 297 16.65 13.12 -10.89
CA LEU A 297 16.68 13.67 -9.53
C LEU A 297 16.21 12.62 -8.52
N LYS A 298 17.05 12.36 -7.51
CA LYS A 298 16.68 11.53 -6.35
C LYS A 298 15.97 12.41 -5.33
N THR A 299 14.66 12.28 -5.23
CA THR A 299 13.79 13.28 -4.58
C THR A 299 13.65 13.13 -3.08
N GLY A 300 14.13 12.07 -2.45
CA GLY A 300 14.09 11.91 -1.00
C GLY A 300 15.33 11.21 -0.50
N MET A 301 15.20 10.55 0.64
CA MET A 301 16.34 9.89 1.30
C MET A 301 16.87 8.74 0.46
N LEU A 302 18.20 8.56 0.44
CA LEU A 302 18.84 7.46 -0.26
C LEU A 302 18.97 6.25 0.68
N LEU A 303 18.85 5.06 0.12
CA LEU A 303 19.03 3.84 0.90
C LEU A 303 20.47 3.78 1.45
N GLY A 304 20.60 3.44 2.73
CA GLY A 304 21.88 3.42 3.45
C GLY A 304 22.26 4.74 4.13
N GLU A 305 21.54 5.85 3.90
CA GLU A 305 21.73 7.08 4.67
C GLU A 305 21.28 6.89 6.13
N LEU A 306 21.88 7.62 7.05
CA LEU A 306 21.47 7.63 8.46
C LEU A 306 20.54 8.82 8.72
N VAL A 307 19.31 8.54 9.17
CA VAL A 307 18.31 9.52 9.58
C VAL A 307 17.89 9.19 11.01
N GLU A 308 18.04 10.14 11.93
CA GLU A 308 17.69 9.96 13.36
C GLU A 308 18.28 8.67 13.96
N ASP A 309 19.56 8.39 13.65
CA ASP A 309 20.30 7.20 14.06
C ASP A 309 19.76 5.85 13.52
N ALA A 310 18.89 5.87 12.52
CA ALA A 310 18.43 4.70 11.79
C ALA A 310 18.88 4.73 10.32
N GLU A 311 19.27 3.57 9.79
CA GLU A 311 19.55 3.40 8.36
C GLU A 311 18.25 3.51 7.56
N VAL A 312 18.30 4.22 6.44
CA VAL A 312 17.21 4.29 5.46
C VAL A 312 17.16 2.99 4.66
N ILE A 313 16.03 2.31 4.74
CA ILE A 313 15.78 0.98 4.15
C ILE A 313 14.90 1.08 2.91
N GLY A 314 13.88 1.95 2.98
CA GLY A 314 12.97 2.24 1.88
C GLY A 314 13.33 3.52 1.16
N GLY A 315 13.13 3.56 -0.16
CA GLY A 315 13.34 4.78 -0.93
C GLY A 315 12.14 5.73 -0.87
N ALA A 316 12.27 6.90 -1.50
CA ALA A 316 11.33 8.01 -1.30
C ALA A 316 9.91 7.82 -1.85
N SER A 317 9.73 6.92 -2.82
CA SER A 317 8.50 6.75 -3.60
C SER A 317 7.94 8.07 -4.17
N PRO A 318 8.62 8.72 -5.13
CA PRO A 318 8.10 9.91 -5.78
C PRO A 318 6.93 9.57 -6.69
N ASN A 319 5.78 10.21 -6.51
CA ASN A 319 4.57 9.88 -7.26
C ASN A 319 3.93 11.07 -8.00
N SER A 320 3.23 11.97 -7.31
CA SER A 320 2.39 12.99 -7.92
C SER A 320 3.16 14.29 -8.06
N ILE A 321 2.88 15.03 -9.13
CA ILE A 321 3.60 16.26 -9.48
C ILE A 321 2.60 17.37 -9.76
N VAL A 322 2.87 18.56 -9.22
CA VAL A 322 2.27 19.82 -9.69
C VAL A 322 3.36 20.81 -10.04
N VAL A 323 3.17 21.60 -11.10
CA VAL A 323 4.20 22.49 -11.66
C VAL A 323 3.70 23.92 -11.71
N GLY A 324 4.38 24.81 -10.97
CA GLY A 324 4.22 26.26 -11.06
C GLY A 324 5.13 26.89 -12.11
N THR A 325 5.13 28.22 -12.16
CA THR A 325 5.93 29.03 -13.08
C THR A 325 7.44 28.94 -12.81
N LYS A 326 7.82 28.65 -11.56
CA LYS A 326 9.22 28.56 -11.12
C LYS A 326 9.62 27.17 -10.63
N PHE A 327 8.78 26.52 -9.84
CA PHE A 327 9.10 25.25 -9.19
C PHE A 327 8.08 24.17 -9.54
N ALA A 328 8.54 22.92 -9.53
CA ALA A 328 7.69 21.75 -9.47
C ALA A 328 7.72 21.18 -8.04
N TYR A 329 6.62 20.58 -7.62
CA TYR A 329 6.43 20.00 -6.30
C TYR A 329 6.08 18.53 -6.47
N VAL A 330 6.84 17.65 -5.83
CA VAL A 330 6.69 16.20 -5.96
C VAL A 330 6.49 15.59 -4.58
N THR A 331 5.44 14.80 -4.43
CA THR A 331 5.17 14.05 -3.20
C THR A 331 6.07 12.81 -3.11
N ASN A 332 6.70 12.62 -1.96
CA ASN A 332 7.47 11.42 -1.61
C ASN A 332 6.72 10.69 -0.49
N ALA A 333 5.98 9.62 -0.83
CA ALA A 333 5.06 8.99 0.11
C ALA A 333 5.79 8.40 1.33
N THR A 334 6.86 7.66 1.11
CA THR A 334 7.58 6.95 2.17
C THR A 334 8.30 7.89 3.15
N ASN A 335 8.69 9.09 2.70
CA ASN A 335 9.42 10.07 3.53
C ASN A 335 8.55 11.21 4.08
N ASP A 336 7.22 11.17 3.88
CA ASP A 336 6.27 12.16 4.39
C ASP A 336 6.63 13.63 4.07
N ASN A 337 7.14 13.88 2.86
CA ASN A 337 7.58 15.21 2.45
C ASN A 337 7.32 15.51 0.96
N ILE A 338 7.58 16.77 0.60
CA ILE A 338 7.46 17.28 -0.77
C ILE A 338 8.82 17.78 -1.24
N ALA A 339 9.33 17.25 -2.35
CA ALA A 339 10.51 17.77 -3.01
C ALA A 339 10.15 19.00 -3.86
N VAL A 340 10.89 20.11 -3.67
CA VAL A 340 10.75 21.34 -4.46
C VAL A 340 11.85 21.38 -5.52
N ILE A 341 11.48 21.36 -6.79
CA ILE A 341 12.41 21.23 -7.92
C ILE A 341 12.42 22.52 -8.75
N ASP A 342 13.59 23.12 -8.92
CA ASP A 342 13.82 24.13 -9.97
C ASP A 342 14.01 23.38 -11.30
N TYR A 343 12.90 23.12 -11.99
CA TYR A 343 12.91 22.32 -13.22
C TYR A 343 13.62 23.03 -14.39
N LYS A 344 13.74 24.36 -14.32
CA LYS A 344 14.51 25.15 -15.30
C LYS A 344 16.01 24.98 -15.07
N LYS A 345 16.47 24.78 -13.84
CA LYS A 345 17.88 24.47 -13.53
C LYS A 345 18.17 22.97 -13.42
N GLY A 346 17.14 22.13 -13.34
CA GLY A 346 17.27 20.68 -13.20
C GLY A 346 17.87 20.27 -11.85
N ARG A 347 17.41 20.87 -10.74
CA ARG A 347 17.91 20.53 -9.39
C ARG A 347 16.81 20.64 -8.32
N ILE A 348 16.95 19.86 -7.27
CA ILE A 348 16.15 20.01 -6.04
C ILE A 348 16.65 21.24 -5.29
N VAL A 349 15.72 22.00 -4.72
CA VAL A 349 15.99 23.24 -3.97
C VAL A 349 15.88 23.01 -2.48
N LYS A 350 14.85 22.28 -2.05
CA LYS A 350 14.55 21.96 -0.65
C LYS A 350 13.49 20.86 -0.59
N HIS A 351 13.24 20.37 0.61
CA HIS A 351 12.12 19.50 0.97
C HIS A 351 11.22 20.20 1.97
N ILE A 352 9.91 20.01 1.82
CA ILE A 352 8.90 20.50 2.76
C ILE A 352 8.37 19.30 3.54
N PRO A 353 8.70 19.13 4.83
CA PRO A 353 8.14 18.06 5.65
C PRO A 353 6.65 18.32 5.89
N ILE A 354 5.84 17.26 5.89
CA ILE A 354 4.42 17.35 6.22
C ILE A 354 4.24 16.99 7.69
N THR A 355 4.03 18.02 8.51
CA THR A 355 3.72 17.85 9.95
C THR A 355 2.22 17.94 10.19
N VAL A 356 1.70 17.10 11.08
CA VAL A 356 0.27 17.00 11.43
C VAL A 356 0.03 17.26 12.91
N ASP A 357 0.85 16.69 13.79
CA ASP A 357 0.80 16.86 15.24
C ASP A 357 2.12 16.38 15.87
N GLN A 358 2.75 17.24 16.65
CA GLN A 358 4.07 17.00 17.27
C GLN A 358 4.18 15.68 18.06
N ARG A 359 3.04 15.12 18.53
CA ARG A 359 3.02 13.84 19.26
C ARG A 359 3.37 12.65 18.37
N ILE A 360 3.19 12.78 17.06
CA ILE A 360 3.36 11.70 16.08
C ILE A 360 4.21 12.10 14.87
N ASP A 361 4.61 13.37 14.70
CA ASP A 361 5.40 13.83 13.53
C ASP A 361 6.77 13.14 13.35
N LYS A 362 7.27 12.45 14.39
CA LYS A 362 8.47 11.60 14.30
C LYS A 362 8.21 10.22 13.66
N LEU A 363 6.95 9.81 13.57
CA LEU A 363 6.54 8.56 12.93
C LEU A 363 6.27 8.85 11.46
N ARG A 364 6.54 7.87 10.60
CA ARG A 364 6.15 7.92 9.19
C ARG A 364 4.81 7.23 8.99
N GLY A 365 4.05 7.71 8.00
CA GLY A 365 2.78 7.12 7.62
C GLY A 365 1.70 8.13 7.24
N VAL A 366 2.02 9.40 6.96
CA VAL A 366 1.02 10.31 6.36
C VAL A 366 0.84 10.05 4.87
N LEU A 367 1.88 9.50 4.20
CA LEU A 367 1.87 8.97 2.83
C LEU A 367 1.29 9.98 1.83
N PRO A 368 1.96 11.11 1.56
CA PRO A 368 1.48 12.08 0.59
C PRO A 368 1.33 11.46 -0.80
N PHE A 369 0.12 11.58 -1.36
CA PHE A 369 -0.22 11.05 -2.66
C PHE A 369 -0.54 12.18 -3.65
N GLY A 370 -1.81 12.41 -4.00
CA GLY A 370 -2.18 13.48 -4.93
C GLY A 370 -1.86 14.88 -4.41
N ILE A 371 -1.51 15.79 -5.33
CA ILE A 371 -1.12 17.17 -5.01
C ILE A 371 -1.73 18.16 -6.01
N ASP A 372 -2.08 19.36 -5.53
CA ASP A 372 -2.48 20.49 -6.37
C ASP A 372 -1.97 21.83 -5.80
N LEU A 373 -1.92 22.86 -6.64
CA LEU A 373 -1.31 24.17 -6.36
C LEU A 373 -2.30 25.29 -6.65
N THR A 374 -2.40 26.28 -5.75
CA THR A 374 -3.21 27.48 -6.01
C THR A 374 -2.65 28.29 -7.16
N LYS A 375 -3.52 29.04 -7.87
CA LYS A 375 -3.11 29.85 -9.03
C LYS A 375 -2.09 30.93 -8.71
N ASP A 376 -2.11 31.44 -7.48
CA ASP A 376 -1.14 32.42 -7.00
C ASP A 376 0.16 31.78 -6.48
N GLU A 377 0.28 30.45 -6.58
CA GLU A 377 1.42 29.64 -6.16
C GLU A 377 1.81 29.81 -4.69
N LYS A 378 0.85 30.17 -3.82
CA LYS A 378 1.09 30.33 -2.38
C LYS A 378 0.80 29.10 -1.55
N TYR A 379 -0.13 28.24 -2.00
CA TYR A 379 -0.54 27.08 -1.21
C TYR A 379 -0.53 25.79 -2.02
N LEU A 380 -0.02 24.73 -1.39
CA LEU A 380 -0.21 23.37 -1.86
C LEU A 380 -1.37 22.72 -1.09
N PHE A 381 -2.12 21.89 -1.80
CA PHE A 381 -3.07 20.93 -1.22
C PHE A 381 -2.57 19.52 -1.50
N VAL A 382 -2.44 18.70 -0.47
CA VAL A 382 -1.83 17.37 -0.56
C VAL A 382 -2.75 16.34 0.08
N ALA A 383 -3.17 15.34 -0.70
CA ALA A 383 -3.88 14.18 -0.18
C ALA A 383 -2.93 13.32 0.66
N LEU A 384 -3.35 12.96 1.87
CA LEU A 384 -2.59 12.13 2.81
C LEU A 384 -3.25 10.76 2.90
N LEU A 385 -2.71 9.78 2.18
CA LEU A 385 -3.27 8.44 2.05
C LEU A 385 -3.40 7.77 3.42
N GLY A 386 -2.32 7.77 4.21
CA GLY A 386 -2.30 7.11 5.52
C GLY A 386 -3.00 7.91 6.62
N PHE A 387 -3.34 9.18 6.38
CA PHE A 387 -3.86 10.09 7.41
C PHE A 387 -5.32 10.53 7.21
N ASN A 388 -5.99 10.09 6.15
CA ASN A 388 -7.41 10.36 5.86
C ASN A 388 -7.73 11.87 5.84
N ALA A 389 -6.84 12.66 5.23
CA ALA A 389 -6.97 14.11 5.15
C ALA A 389 -6.37 14.71 3.88
N VAL A 390 -6.68 15.99 3.64
CA VAL A 390 -5.92 16.86 2.75
C VAL A 390 -5.19 17.90 3.58
N ALA A 391 -3.85 17.99 3.46
CA ALA A 391 -3.05 19.04 4.07
C ALA A 391 -3.05 20.31 3.20
N LYS A 392 -3.17 21.48 3.85
CA LYS A 392 -2.92 22.79 3.22
C LYS A 392 -1.56 23.31 3.70
N ILE A 393 -0.65 23.59 2.77
CA ILE A 393 0.74 23.98 3.08
C ILE A 393 1.00 25.37 2.51
N ASP A 394 1.60 26.26 3.30
CA ASP A 394 2.04 27.59 2.90
C ASP A 394 3.47 27.55 2.34
N LEU A 395 3.63 27.97 1.08
CA LEU A 395 4.91 27.95 0.37
C LEU A 395 5.84 29.11 0.73
N SER A 396 5.35 30.14 1.44
CA SER A 396 6.18 31.26 1.87
C SER A 396 7.11 30.90 3.03
N ASN A 397 6.71 29.93 3.84
CA ASN A 397 7.42 29.49 5.04
C ASN A 397 7.54 27.97 5.18
N ASP A 398 7.05 27.21 4.18
CA ASP A 398 7.11 25.75 4.10
C ASP A 398 6.41 25.02 5.26
N LYS A 399 5.28 25.54 5.75
CA LYS A 399 4.54 24.94 6.87
C LYS A 399 3.18 24.39 6.48
N THR A 400 2.84 23.23 7.03
CA THR A 400 1.46 22.75 7.08
C THR A 400 0.63 23.69 7.94
N LEU A 401 -0.36 24.36 7.35
CA LEU A 401 -1.29 25.26 8.04
C LEU A 401 -2.41 24.50 8.75
N GLY A 402 -2.79 23.34 8.23
CA GLY A 402 -3.83 22.50 8.80
C GLY A 402 -4.32 21.42 7.84
N LEU A 403 -5.31 20.67 8.31
CA LEU A 403 -5.81 19.44 7.69
C LEU A 403 -7.32 19.55 7.44
N ILE A 404 -7.77 19.00 6.32
CA ILE A 404 -9.18 18.92 5.93
C ILE A 404 -9.59 17.45 5.98
N PRO A 405 -10.62 17.05 6.75
CA PRO A 405 -10.95 15.65 6.93
C PRO A 405 -11.59 15.04 5.67
N THR A 406 -11.18 13.81 5.36
CA THR A 406 -11.69 13.05 4.22
C THR A 406 -12.09 11.64 4.59
N GLY A 407 -12.52 10.86 3.60
CA GLY A 407 -12.68 9.40 3.74
C GLY A 407 -11.34 8.67 3.92
N TRP A 408 -11.44 7.37 4.22
CA TRP A 408 -10.31 6.48 4.44
C TRP A 408 -9.49 6.28 3.16
N GLY A 409 -8.20 6.58 3.24
CA GLY A 409 -7.25 6.37 2.16
C GLY A 409 -7.33 7.47 1.09
N THR A 410 -6.99 8.71 1.42
CA THR A 410 -7.12 9.86 0.50
C THR A 410 -6.16 9.75 -0.68
N THR A 411 -6.67 9.74 -1.91
CA THR A 411 -5.87 9.43 -3.11
C THR A 411 -5.54 10.64 -3.97
N ARG A 412 -6.52 11.49 -4.28
CA ARG A 412 -6.36 12.67 -5.15
C ARG A 412 -6.98 13.90 -4.53
N VAL A 413 -6.42 15.05 -4.89
CA VAL A 413 -6.97 16.37 -4.61
C VAL A 413 -6.88 17.23 -5.88
N LYS A 414 -7.93 18.01 -6.16
CA LYS A 414 -7.99 19.00 -7.24
C LYS A 414 -8.69 20.27 -6.79
N LEU A 415 -8.18 21.43 -7.19
CA LEU A 415 -8.83 22.72 -6.99
C LEU A 415 -9.75 23.06 -8.17
N SER A 416 -10.84 23.78 -7.89
CA SER A 416 -11.61 24.44 -8.94
C SER A 416 -10.80 25.53 -9.62
N ALA A 417 -11.19 25.92 -10.84
CA ALA A 417 -10.53 26.98 -11.57
C ALA A 417 -10.50 28.35 -10.85
N ASP A 418 -11.24 28.57 -9.77
CA ASP A 418 -11.18 29.79 -8.96
C ASP A 418 -10.57 29.58 -7.57
N ASP A 419 -10.00 28.39 -7.31
CA ASP A 419 -9.45 27.93 -6.03
C ASP A 419 -10.44 27.94 -4.86
N LYS A 420 -11.75 28.18 -5.08
CA LYS A 420 -12.77 28.24 -4.02
C LYS A 420 -13.29 26.87 -3.60
N THR A 421 -13.14 25.86 -4.44
CA THR A 421 -13.62 24.50 -4.19
C THR A 421 -12.46 23.53 -4.28
N ILE A 422 -12.44 22.55 -3.38
CA ILE A 422 -11.53 21.43 -3.32
C ILE A 422 -12.32 20.17 -3.62
N TYR A 423 -11.82 19.36 -4.54
CA TYR A 423 -12.33 18.03 -4.84
C TYR A 423 -11.33 17.01 -4.33
N ALA A 424 -11.80 16.00 -3.60
CA ALA A 424 -10.93 14.94 -3.07
C ALA A 424 -11.54 13.56 -3.29
N THR A 425 -10.69 12.56 -3.52
CA THR A 425 -11.09 11.15 -3.58
C THR A 425 -10.41 10.34 -2.49
N SER A 426 -11.05 9.25 -2.09
CA SER A 426 -10.51 8.28 -1.13
C SER A 426 -10.77 6.85 -1.60
N CYS A 427 -9.77 5.96 -1.49
CA CYS A 427 -9.83 4.60 -2.02
C CYS A 427 -10.90 3.75 -1.31
N ARG A 428 -11.09 3.98 0.00
CA ARG A 428 -11.97 3.18 0.86
C ARG A 428 -13.13 3.95 1.48
N GLY A 429 -13.22 5.27 1.26
CA GLY A 429 -14.37 6.09 1.65
C GLY A 429 -14.74 5.98 3.13
N LEU A 430 -15.86 5.34 3.44
CA LEU A 430 -16.34 5.16 4.82
C LEU A 430 -16.01 3.77 5.41
N GLY A 431 -15.19 2.98 4.70
CA GLY A 431 -14.95 1.57 4.98
C GLY A 431 -16.08 0.66 4.48
N ALA A 432 -15.98 -0.63 4.81
CA ALA A 432 -16.98 -1.64 4.50
C ALA A 432 -18.06 -1.80 5.58
N GLY A 433 -17.75 -1.45 6.83
CA GLY A 433 -18.56 -1.83 7.99
C GLY A 433 -18.69 -3.35 8.13
N PRO A 434 -19.64 -3.85 8.92
CA PRO A 434 -19.92 -5.29 9.02
C PRO A 434 -20.37 -5.85 7.67
N ASN A 435 -19.65 -6.85 7.16
CA ASN A 435 -19.86 -7.44 5.84
C ASN A 435 -20.49 -8.85 5.89
N GLY A 436 -21.21 -9.16 6.97
CA GLY A 436 -21.87 -10.44 7.19
C GLY A 436 -22.97 -10.35 8.25
N GLY A 437 -23.61 -11.48 8.51
CA GLY A 437 -24.66 -11.63 9.52
C GLY A 437 -26.05 -11.31 8.99
N LYS A 438 -27.06 -11.39 9.86
CA LYS A 438 -28.49 -11.31 9.46
C LYS A 438 -28.87 -9.94 8.88
N SER A 439 -28.17 -8.88 9.26
CA SER A 439 -28.40 -7.51 8.79
C SER A 439 -27.67 -7.17 7.49
N PHE A 440 -26.70 -7.98 7.08
CA PHE A 440 -25.94 -7.72 5.86
C PHE A 440 -26.74 -8.12 4.62
N LYS A 441 -26.91 -7.16 3.72
CA LYS A 441 -27.53 -7.38 2.41
C LYS A 441 -26.45 -7.26 1.35
N ILE A 442 -26.27 -8.32 0.57
CA ILE A 442 -25.31 -8.33 -0.53
C ILE A 442 -25.71 -7.21 -1.51
N PRO A 443 -24.85 -6.20 -1.71
CA PRO A 443 -25.14 -5.12 -2.63
C PRO A 443 -24.88 -5.54 -4.09
N VAL A 444 -25.29 -4.69 -5.05
CA VAL A 444 -25.25 -5.01 -6.48
C VAL A 444 -23.84 -5.32 -7.00
N GLN A 445 -22.83 -4.73 -6.37
CA GLN A 445 -21.44 -4.90 -6.76
C GLN A 445 -20.79 -6.19 -6.27
N GLY A 446 -21.43 -6.94 -5.36
CA GLY A 446 -20.92 -8.20 -4.84
C GLY A 446 -20.71 -8.21 -3.31
N SER A 447 -20.17 -9.31 -2.79
CA SER A 447 -19.99 -9.54 -1.35
C SER A 447 -18.53 -9.71 -0.93
N TYR A 448 -17.57 -9.67 -1.87
CA TYR A 448 -16.15 -9.65 -1.51
C TYR A 448 -15.83 -8.31 -0.82
N ILE A 449 -14.82 -8.29 0.06
CA ILE A 449 -14.49 -7.09 0.84
C ILE A 449 -14.21 -5.88 -0.07
N GLY A 450 -13.48 -6.09 -1.18
CA GLY A 450 -13.24 -5.05 -2.18
C GLY A 450 -14.53 -4.54 -2.85
N ASP A 451 -15.55 -5.38 -3.04
CA ASP A 451 -16.81 -4.95 -3.63
C ASP A 451 -17.59 -4.02 -2.67
N VAL A 452 -17.61 -4.34 -1.38
CA VAL A 452 -18.45 -3.62 -0.39
C VAL A 452 -17.77 -2.37 0.15
N GLN A 453 -16.44 -2.29 0.07
CA GLN A 453 -15.64 -1.16 0.50
C GLN A 453 -15.60 -0.04 -0.54
N LEU A 454 -16.68 0.73 -0.62
CA LEU A 454 -16.79 1.81 -1.62
C LEU A 454 -15.85 2.99 -1.31
N GLY A 455 -15.27 3.56 -2.38
CA GLY A 455 -14.50 4.80 -2.32
C GLY A 455 -15.38 6.03 -2.07
N GLY A 456 -14.74 7.19 -1.91
CA GLY A 456 -15.42 8.46 -1.68
C GLY A 456 -15.02 9.54 -2.68
N PHE A 457 -15.95 10.41 -3.04
CA PHE A 457 -15.69 11.68 -3.70
C PHE A 457 -16.27 12.82 -2.85
N GLN A 458 -15.46 13.83 -2.58
CA GLN A 458 -15.82 14.99 -1.76
C GLN A 458 -15.72 16.29 -2.56
N LYS A 459 -16.68 17.18 -2.33
CA LYS A 459 -16.65 18.58 -2.75
C LYS A 459 -16.67 19.45 -1.50
N ILE A 460 -15.59 20.20 -1.29
CA ILE A 460 -15.32 20.96 -0.07
C ILE A 460 -15.10 22.43 -0.46
N GLU A 461 -15.71 23.36 0.25
CA GLU A 461 -15.34 24.78 0.12
C GLU A 461 -13.93 25.00 0.68
N ASN A 462 -13.07 25.74 -0.02
CA ASN A 462 -11.72 26.04 0.46
C ASN A 462 -11.82 26.79 1.81
N PRO A 463 -11.34 26.19 2.91
CA PRO A 463 -11.66 26.68 4.24
C PRO A 463 -10.95 28.00 4.53
N THR A 464 -11.64 28.88 5.26
CA THR A 464 -11.00 29.99 5.98
C THR A 464 -10.04 29.45 7.04
N THR A 465 -9.17 30.31 7.57
CA THR A 465 -8.24 29.94 8.64
C THR A 465 -8.96 29.32 9.85
N GLU A 466 -10.06 29.92 10.29
CA GLU A 466 -10.85 29.44 11.43
C GLU A 466 -11.45 28.07 11.16
N LYS A 467 -11.97 27.87 9.93
CA LYS A 467 -12.54 26.58 9.54
C LYS A 467 -11.47 25.51 9.41
N LEU A 468 -10.29 25.86 8.90
CA LEU A 468 -9.15 24.95 8.80
C LEU A 468 -8.65 24.51 10.17
N ILE A 469 -8.61 25.39 11.17
CA ILE A 469 -8.27 25.04 12.56
C ILE A 469 -9.28 24.02 13.11
N ALA A 470 -10.58 24.27 12.90
CA ALA A 470 -11.63 23.34 13.33
C ALA A 470 -11.53 21.98 12.62
N TYR A 471 -11.27 21.97 11.32
CA TYR A 471 -11.04 20.74 10.55
C TYR A 471 -9.80 19.99 11.01
N THR A 472 -8.71 20.68 11.31
CA THR A 472 -7.48 20.06 11.84
C THR A 472 -7.77 19.34 13.14
N LYS A 473 -8.53 19.96 14.05
CA LYS A 473 -8.96 19.31 15.29
C LYS A 473 -9.75 18.03 15.02
N VAL A 474 -10.70 18.04 14.08
CA VAL A 474 -11.48 16.86 13.71
C VAL A 474 -10.58 15.73 13.20
N VAL A 475 -9.60 16.04 12.32
CA VAL A 475 -8.67 15.05 11.79
C VAL A 475 -7.85 14.39 12.91
N ILE A 476 -7.33 15.19 13.85
CA ILE A 476 -6.54 14.67 14.97
C ILE A 476 -7.40 13.83 15.93
N ASP A 477 -8.58 14.33 16.32
CA ASP A 477 -9.49 13.63 17.22
C ASP A 477 -10.01 12.30 16.59
N ASN A 478 -10.15 12.26 15.26
CA ASN A 478 -10.51 11.05 14.52
C ASN A 478 -9.37 10.03 14.43
N THR A 479 -8.12 10.47 14.56
CA THR A 479 -6.95 9.61 14.43
C THR A 479 -6.57 9.00 15.77
N PHE A 480 -6.45 9.82 16.82
CA PHE A 480 -6.01 9.33 18.12
C PHE A 480 -6.49 10.21 19.29
N ILE A 481 -6.56 9.57 20.46
CA ILE A 481 -6.81 10.18 21.76
C ILE A 481 -5.68 9.82 22.72
N THR A 482 -5.52 10.62 23.78
CA THR A 482 -4.60 10.29 24.88
C THR A 482 -5.36 9.57 25.98
N LYS A 483 -4.95 8.34 26.31
CA LYS A 483 -5.45 7.57 27.45
C LYS A 483 -4.43 7.56 28.58
N SER A 484 -4.91 7.27 29.78
CA SER A 484 -4.08 7.11 30.98
C SER A 484 -4.37 5.77 31.62
N GLN A 485 -3.34 5.04 32.03
CA GLN A 485 -3.45 3.77 32.73
C GLN A 485 -2.40 3.70 33.84
N ALA A 486 -2.76 3.09 34.97
CA ALA A 486 -1.81 2.79 36.03
C ALA A 486 -0.89 1.63 35.57
N ASP A 487 0.43 1.81 35.63
CA ASP A 487 1.40 0.77 35.24
C ASP A 487 1.54 -0.29 36.34
N SER A 488 0.47 -1.08 36.54
CA SER A 488 0.40 -2.15 37.54
C SER A 488 0.38 -3.56 36.94
N LEU A 489 0.36 -3.69 35.61
CA LEU A 489 0.33 -4.98 34.93
C LEU A 489 1.73 -5.61 34.89
N PRO A 490 1.87 -6.94 34.77
CA PRO A 490 3.18 -7.57 34.52
C PRO A 490 3.78 -7.16 33.17
N MET A 491 2.95 -6.88 32.16
CA MET A 491 3.36 -6.40 30.85
C MET A 491 3.59 -4.88 30.84
N PRO A 492 4.64 -4.36 30.17
CA PRO A 492 4.87 -2.94 30.03
C PRO A 492 3.70 -2.26 29.29
N VAL A 493 3.20 -1.14 29.83
CA VAL A 493 2.16 -0.33 29.17
C VAL A 493 2.74 0.44 27.98
N LEU A 494 3.97 0.96 28.12
CA LEU A 494 4.72 1.58 27.03
C LEU A 494 5.91 0.71 26.65
N PRO A 495 6.29 0.65 25.36
CA PRO A 495 7.52 0.00 24.94
C PRO A 495 8.70 0.46 25.80
N GLU A 496 9.53 -0.51 26.23
CA GLU A 496 10.75 -0.27 27.01
C GLU A 496 10.53 0.34 28.42
N SER A 497 9.29 0.51 28.90
CA SER A 497 9.04 1.04 30.25
C SER A 497 9.46 0.09 31.37
N LYS A 498 9.44 -1.22 31.10
CA LYS A 498 9.96 -2.28 31.97
C LYS A 498 10.26 -3.55 31.18
N VAL A 499 11.04 -4.45 31.79
CA VAL A 499 11.37 -5.74 31.20
C VAL A 499 10.13 -6.65 31.20
N SER A 500 9.76 -7.17 30.03
CA SER A 500 8.67 -8.14 29.92
C SER A 500 9.06 -9.50 30.54
N PRO A 501 8.14 -10.18 31.27
CA PRO A 501 8.35 -11.56 31.69
C PRO A 501 8.32 -12.54 30.50
N ILE A 502 7.72 -12.17 29.37
CA ILE A 502 7.68 -12.99 28.15
C ILE A 502 9.08 -13.04 27.53
N LYS A 503 9.60 -14.26 27.32
CA LYS A 503 10.93 -14.50 26.74
C LYS A 503 10.88 -14.85 25.25
N HIS A 504 9.85 -15.59 24.85
CA HIS A 504 9.66 -16.06 23.48
C HIS A 504 8.22 -15.80 23.05
N ILE A 505 8.05 -15.38 21.80
CA ILE A 505 6.78 -15.25 21.11
C ILE A 505 6.83 -16.17 19.90
N VAL A 506 5.83 -17.06 19.78
CA VAL A 506 5.58 -17.81 18.54
C VAL A 506 4.35 -17.22 17.90
N PHE A 507 4.55 -16.56 16.77
CA PHE A 507 3.52 -15.87 16.03
C PHE A 507 3.14 -16.66 14.79
N ILE A 508 1.90 -17.14 14.76
CA ILE A 508 1.38 -18.04 13.71
C ILE A 508 0.36 -17.26 12.89
N THR A 509 0.72 -16.96 11.65
CA THR A 509 -0.16 -16.36 10.66
C THR A 509 -1.07 -17.44 10.11
N LYS A 510 -2.37 -17.13 10.00
CA LYS A 510 -3.32 -17.97 9.27
C LYS A 510 -4.24 -17.11 8.43
N GLU A 511 -4.29 -17.41 7.15
CA GLU A 511 -5.11 -16.74 6.15
C GLU A 511 -6.15 -17.73 5.57
N ASN A 512 -7.23 -17.38 4.89
CA ASN A 512 -7.86 -16.09 4.59
C ASN A 512 -9.30 -16.17 5.12
N ARG A 513 -9.44 -16.10 6.44
CA ARG A 513 -10.68 -16.35 7.18
C ARG A 513 -10.89 -15.27 8.22
N THR A 514 -12.14 -14.82 8.37
CA THR A 514 -12.46 -13.83 9.40
C THR A 514 -12.59 -14.47 10.79
N PHE A 515 -12.61 -13.64 11.83
CA PHE A 515 -12.80 -14.09 13.22
C PHE A 515 -14.09 -14.91 13.37
N ASP A 516 -15.23 -14.37 12.93
CA ASP A 516 -16.54 -15.00 13.10
C ASP A 516 -16.66 -16.33 12.37
N GLU A 517 -15.96 -16.50 11.26
CA GLU A 517 -15.93 -17.75 10.51
C GLU A 517 -15.38 -18.93 11.31
N VAL A 518 -14.45 -18.67 12.23
CA VAL A 518 -13.83 -19.68 13.09
C VAL A 518 -14.46 -19.65 14.48
N PHE A 519 -14.51 -18.48 15.11
CA PHE A 519 -14.83 -18.33 16.52
C PHE A 519 -16.20 -17.70 16.82
N GLY A 520 -17.03 -17.44 15.80
CA GLY A 520 -18.34 -16.79 15.98
C GLY A 520 -19.30 -17.53 16.93
N GLN A 521 -19.07 -18.82 17.19
CA GLN A 521 -19.85 -19.64 18.14
C GLN A 521 -19.39 -19.54 19.60
N MET A 522 -18.24 -18.91 19.87
CA MET A 522 -17.69 -18.79 21.21
C MET A 522 -18.55 -17.83 22.05
N LYS A 523 -18.96 -18.26 23.25
CA LYS A 523 -19.93 -17.50 24.08
C LYS A 523 -19.31 -16.31 24.84
N ASN A 524 -17.98 -16.28 24.96
CA ASN A 524 -17.23 -15.28 25.71
C ASN A 524 -16.64 -14.17 24.83
N VAL A 525 -17.12 -14.05 23.60
CA VAL A 525 -16.73 -13.03 22.62
C VAL A 525 -17.97 -12.47 21.94
N ASN A 526 -17.83 -11.31 21.32
CA ASN A 526 -18.80 -10.71 20.44
C ASN A 526 -18.73 -11.34 19.05
N GLY A 527 -19.17 -12.60 18.96
CA GLY A 527 -19.17 -13.38 17.72
C GLY A 527 -20.59 -13.60 17.16
N GLU A 528 -20.69 -13.70 15.84
CA GLU A 528 -21.94 -14.08 15.17
C GLU A 528 -21.92 -15.58 14.80
N SER A 529 -22.58 -16.39 15.61
CA SER A 529 -22.64 -17.85 15.42
C SER A 529 -23.17 -18.28 14.05
N GLY A 530 -24.03 -17.47 13.42
CA GLY A 530 -24.55 -17.74 12.07
C GLY A 530 -23.49 -17.67 10.96
N LEU A 531 -22.31 -17.09 11.23
CA LEU A 531 -21.22 -16.95 10.27
C LEU A 531 -20.11 -17.98 10.41
N ALA A 532 -20.17 -18.85 11.44
CA ALA A 532 -19.11 -19.79 11.77
C ALA A 532 -18.99 -20.97 10.79
N ARG A 533 -18.59 -20.73 9.54
CA ARG A 533 -18.44 -21.74 8.49
C ARG A 533 -17.37 -22.79 8.80
N PHE A 534 -16.38 -22.43 9.61
CA PHE A 534 -15.27 -23.28 10.05
C PHE A 534 -15.34 -23.57 11.56
N GLY A 535 -16.53 -23.44 12.15
CA GLY A 535 -16.79 -23.67 13.56
C GLY A 535 -16.83 -25.16 13.97
N LEU A 536 -17.52 -25.42 15.08
CA LEU A 536 -17.86 -26.74 15.59
C LEU A 536 -19.31 -27.09 15.26
N ASP A 537 -19.57 -28.37 15.02
CA ASP A 537 -20.91 -28.88 14.70
C ASP A 537 -21.60 -28.14 13.53
N VAL A 538 -20.82 -27.80 12.51
CA VAL A 538 -21.28 -27.04 11.34
C VAL A 538 -21.55 -27.95 10.16
N ASN A 539 -22.42 -27.49 9.28
CA ASN A 539 -22.65 -28.14 8.00
C ASN A 539 -21.63 -27.64 6.98
N VAL A 540 -20.85 -28.55 6.39
CA VAL A 540 -19.86 -28.24 5.36
C VAL A 540 -20.39 -28.63 4.00
N TYR A 541 -20.31 -27.70 3.06
CA TYR A 541 -20.80 -27.85 1.70
C TYR A 541 -19.60 -27.86 0.75
N GLY A 542 -19.35 -29.00 0.11
CA GLY A 542 -18.42 -29.14 -1.01
C GLY A 542 -19.13 -28.93 -2.35
N LYS A 543 -18.39 -29.01 -3.47
CA LYS A 543 -18.97 -28.86 -4.82
C LYS A 543 -19.98 -29.96 -5.17
N LYS A 544 -19.81 -31.17 -4.61
CA LYS A 544 -20.64 -32.35 -4.88
C LYS A 544 -21.09 -33.08 -3.61
N GLU A 545 -20.52 -32.73 -2.47
CA GLU A 545 -20.65 -33.46 -1.21
C GLU A 545 -21.11 -32.51 -0.12
N PHE A 546 -21.76 -33.07 0.89
CA PHE A 546 -22.28 -32.34 2.01
C PHE A 546 -22.12 -33.19 3.26
N VAL A 547 -21.50 -32.61 4.27
CA VAL A 547 -21.21 -33.30 5.53
C VAL A 547 -21.85 -32.49 6.65
N LYS A 548 -22.73 -33.13 7.42
CA LYS A 548 -23.38 -32.51 8.58
C LYS A 548 -22.50 -32.64 9.82
N ASN A 549 -22.72 -31.74 10.77
CA ASN A 549 -22.22 -31.88 12.15
C ASN A 549 -20.68 -32.04 12.23
N VAL A 550 -19.96 -31.29 11.39
CA VAL A 550 -18.49 -31.35 11.31
C VAL A 550 -17.87 -30.40 12.32
N ASN A 551 -16.88 -30.90 13.07
CA ASN A 551 -15.96 -30.04 13.81
C ASN A 551 -14.79 -29.68 12.90
N VAL A 552 -14.84 -28.50 12.27
CA VAL A 552 -13.84 -28.12 11.26
C VAL A 552 -12.55 -27.62 11.90
N THR A 553 -12.65 -26.88 13.01
CA THR A 553 -11.47 -26.33 13.72
C THR A 553 -11.42 -26.72 15.21
N PRO A 554 -11.49 -28.02 15.56
CA PRO A 554 -11.54 -28.48 16.95
C PRO A 554 -10.32 -28.05 17.77
N ASN A 555 -9.13 -28.05 17.15
CA ASN A 555 -7.89 -27.63 17.81
C ASN A 555 -7.88 -26.12 18.11
N HIS A 556 -8.37 -25.29 17.19
CA HIS A 556 -8.45 -23.84 17.40
C HIS A 556 -9.39 -23.52 18.57
N HIS A 557 -10.56 -24.16 18.59
CA HIS A 557 -11.52 -24.00 19.68
C HIS A 557 -11.00 -24.52 21.02
N LYS A 558 -10.23 -25.62 21.03
CA LYS A 558 -9.59 -26.12 22.25
C LYS A 558 -8.58 -25.11 22.79
N ILE A 559 -7.71 -24.57 21.94
CA ILE A 559 -6.73 -23.53 22.31
C ILE A 559 -7.46 -22.29 22.85
N ALA A 560 -8.48 -21.80 22.14
CA ALA A 560 -9.25 -20.62 22.53
C ALA A 560 -10.03 -20.80 23.85
N LYS A 561 -10.41 -22.03 24.21
CA LYS A 561 -11.04 -22.35 25.51
C LYS A 561 -10.04 -22.51 26.66
N GLN A 562 -8.84 -23.00 26.34
CA GLN A 562 -7.79 -23.26 27.33
C GLN A 562 -7.01 -21.99 27.69
N PHE A 563 -6.85 -21.08 26.73
CA PHE A 563 -6.11 -19.84 26.87
C PHE A 563 -7.03 -18.63 26.66
N SER A 564 -6.44 -17.45 26.50
CA SER A 564 -7.18 -16.24 26.18
C SER A 564 -7.58 -16.20 24.70
N LEU A 565 -8.81 -15.75 24.44
CA LEU A 565 -9.31 -15.40 23.12
C LEU A 565 -9.71 -13.93 23.16
N SER A 566 -9.26 -13.16 22.18
CA SER A 566 -9.62 -11.75 22.03
C SER A 566 -10.34 -11.54 20.70
N ASP A 567 -11.43 -10.80 20.75
CA ASP A 567 -12.20 -10.32 19.61
C ASP A 567 -12.01 -8.81 19.44
N ASN A 568 -12.69 -8.22 18.45
CA ASN A 568 -12.67 -6.78 18.18
C ASN A 568 -11.24 -6.20 18.08
N PHE A 569 -10.39 -6.92 17.34
CA PHE A 569 -9.00 -6.55 17.14
C PHE A 569 -8.88 -5.45 16.08
N TYR A 570 -8.27 -4.32 16.44
CA TYR A 570 -8.11 -3.19 15.51
C TYR A 570 -6.86 -3.36 14.65
N CYS A 571 -7.05 -3.34 13.33
CA CYS A 571 -5.98 -3.41 12.35
C CYS A 571 -6.23 -2.39 11.23
N ASP A 572 -5.17 -1.81 10.70
CA ASP A 572 -5.28 -0.92 9.54
C ASP A 572 -5.21 -1.73 8.24
N SER A 573 -6.11 -2.71 8.16
CA SER A 573 -6.17 -3.72 7.11
C SER A 573 -7.62 -4.15 6.88
N ASP A 574 -7.92 -4.58 5.66
CA ASP A 574 -9.23 -4.99 5.17
C ASP A 574 -9.16 -6.16 4.18
N ALA A 575 -8.08 -6.25 3.39
CA ALA A 575 -7.78 -7.39 2.53
C ALA A 575 -6.45 -8.06 2.90
N SER A 576 -6.20 -9.24 2.32
CA SER A 576 -5.01 -10.06 2.58
C SER A 576 -3.71 -9.27 2.41
N ILE A 577 -3.57 -8.55 1.28
CA ILE A 577 -2.36 -7.79 0.98
C ILE A 577 -2.06 -6.74 2.06
N HIS A 578 -3.06 -5.94 2.45
CA HIS A 578 -2.91 -4.93 3.50
C HIS A 578 -2.62 -5.58 4.86
N GLY A 579 -3.16 -6.77 5.11
CA GLY A 579 -2.95 -7.52 6.35
C GLY A 579 -1.52 -8.00 6.52
N HIS A 580 -0.92 -8.52 5.45
CA HIS A 580 0.49 -8.90 5.44
C HIS A 580 1.41 -7.72 5.71
N HIS A 581 1.11 -6.57 5.10
CA HIS A 581 1.88 -5.35 5.29
C HIS A 581 1.78 -4.84 6.74
N TRP A 582 0.54 -4.73 7.25
CA TRP A 582 0.28 -4.32 8.63
C TRP A 582 1.01 -5.23 9.64
N MET A 583 0.98 -6.54 9.40
CA MET A 583 1.63 -7.53 10.25
C MET A 583 3.15 -7.40 10.26
N MET A 584 3.75 -6.98 9.14
CA MET A 584 5.18 -6.69 9.01
C MET A 584 5.54 -5.26 9.42
N GLY A 585 4.61 -4.50 10.00
CA GLY A 585 4.85 -3.13 10.46
C GLY A 585 5.04 -2.12 9.34
N VAL A 586 4.42 -2.36 8.18
CA VAL A 586 4.45 -1.46 7.03
C VAL A 586 3.02 -1.04 6.67
N ILE A 587 2.85 0.23 6.33
CA ILE A 587 1.59 0.78 5.84
C ILE A 587 1.68 0.82 4.32
N PRO A 588 0.79 0.14 3.58
CA PRO A 588 0.76 0.17 2.12
C PRO A 588 0.79 1.60 1.59
N ASN A 589 1.81 1.92 0.81
CA ASN A 589 1.92 3.21 0.15
C ASN A 589 1.06 3.25 -1.14
N GLU A 590 1.12 4.37 -1.84
CA GLU A 590 0.40 4.59 -3.09
C GLU A 590 0.74 3.58 -4.19
N TRP A 591 1.95 3.02 -4.19
CA TRP A 591 2.36 2.00 -5.12
C TRP A 591 1.59 0.71 -4.86
N VAL A 592 1.52 0.24 -3.62
CA VAL A 592 0.77 -0.97 -3.28
C VAL A 592 -0.71 -0.77 -3.55
N GLU A 593 -1.29 0.33 -3.07
CA GLU A 593 -2.73 0.60 -3.25
C GLU A 593 -3.12 0.61 -4.72
N ALA A 594 -2.36 1.32 -5.57
CA ALA A 594 -2.66 1.36 -7.00
C ALA A 594 -2.46 0.00 -7.67
N ASN A 595 -1.46 -0.78 -7.24
CA ASN A 595 -1.16 -2.06 -7.86
C ASN A 595 -2.07 -3.20 -7.41
N SER A 596 -2.48 -3.24 -6.15
CA SER A 596 -3.33 -4.31 -5.60
C SER A 596 -4.71 -4.34 -6.23
N SER A 597 -5.20 -3.18 -6.68
CA SER A 597 -6.54 -3.02 -7.22
C SER A 597 -6.64 -3.17 -8.73
N THR A 598 -5.51 -3.18 -9.45
CA THR A 598 -5.48 -3.21 -10.92
C THR A 598 -5.06 -4.58 -11.45
N GLU A 599 -5.86 -5.14 -12.35
CA GLU A 599 -5.55 -6.38 -13.07
C GLU A 599 -4.39 -6.14 -14.06
N LYS A 600 -3.37 -7.00 -14.01
CA LYS A 600 -2.21 -6.91 -14.91
C LYS A 600 -1.73 -8.32 -15.27
N SER A 601 -1.38 -8.51 -16.53
CA SER A 601 -0.86 -9.80 -17.00
C SER A 601 0.66 -9.87 -16.84
N ALA A 602 1.17 -10.89 -16.16
CA ALA A 602 2.59 -11.19 -16.15
C ALA A 602 3.08 -11.61 -17.55
N ASP A 603 4.24 -11.10 -17.99
CA ASP A 603 4.95 -11.66 -19.15
C ASP A 603 6.46 -11.66 -18.90
N TYR A 604 7.00 -12.85 -18.60
CA TYR A 604 8.39 -13.07 -18.24
C TYR A 604 9.35 -12.78 -19.40
N PHE A 605 8.89 -13.05 -20.62
CA PHE A 605 9.71 -12.98 -21.83
C PHE A 605 9.45 -11.71 -22.64
N SER A 606 8.65 -10.79 -22.11
CA SER A 606 8.43 -9.48 -22.72
C SER A 606 9.76 -8.72 -22.84
N THR A 607 9.90 -7.96 -23.92
CA THR A 607 10.95 -6.95 -24.07
C THR A 607 10.72 -5.74 -23.17
N ALA A 608 9.49 -5.55 -22.70
CA ALA A 608 9.10 -4.55 -21.72
C ALA A 608 9.44 -5.02 -20.29
N PRO A 609 10.51 -4.50 -19.64
CA PRO A 609 10.95 -4.98 -18.34
C PRO A 609 9.91 -4.78 -17.23
N GLY A 610 9.04 -3.78 -17.34
CA GLY A 610 7.96 -3.53 -16.39
C GLY A 610 6.93 -4.65 -16.30
N ARG A 611 6.89 -5.56 -17.29
CA ARG A 611 5.98 -6.73 -17.33
C ARG A 611 6.38 -7.88 -16.42
N ARG A 612 7.59 -7.84 -15.87
CA ARG A 612 8.06 -8.75 -14.80
C ARG A 612 7.78 -8.20 -13.40
N PHE A 613 6.88 -7.22 -13.30
CA PHE A 613 6.24 -6.82 -12.06
C PHE A 613 4.75 -6.56 -12.34
N PRO A 614 3.88 -7.58 -12.28
CA PRO A 614 2.46 -7.45 -12.59
C PRO A 614 1.62 -7.17 -11.32
N GLY A 615 2.15 -7.39 -10.12
CA GLY A 615 1.35 -7.31 -8.91
C GLY A 615 2.20 -7.31 -7.64
N SER A 616 1.51 -7.06 -6.54
CA SER A 616 2.01 -7.13 -5.16
C SER A 616 1.25 -8.26 -4.44
N THR A 617 1.88 -8.95 -3.50
CA THR A 617 1.34 -10.15 -2.81
C THR A 617 1.56 -10.06 -1.30
N GLY A 618 1.54 -11.19 -0.58
CA GLY A 618 1.80 -11.23 0.86
C GLY A 618 3.23 -10.89 1.29
N SER A 619 4.21 -10.80 0.38
CA SER A 619 5.54 -10.26 0.69
C SER A 619 5.63 -8.77 0.37
N MET A 620 6.56 -8.10 1.04
CA MET A 620 6.81 -6.68 0.84
C MET A 620 7.66 -6.48 -0.41
N ASP A 621 7.16 -5.69 -1.36
CA ASP A 621 7.95 -5.25 -2.50
C ASP A 621 8.99 -4.21 -2.07
N PRO A 622 10.19 -4.18 -2.68
CA PRO A 622 11.18 -3.14 -2.41
C PRO A 622 10.64 -1.72 -2.57
N GLU A 623 9.68 -1.54 -3.48
CA GLU A 623 8.98 -0.28 -3.72
C GLU A 623 8.13 0.22 -2.54
N ASP A 624 7.81 -0.64 -1.57
CA ASP A 624 6.95 -0.33 -0.43
C ASP A 624 7.65 -0.45 0.94
N TYR A 625 8.98 -0.61 0.96
CA TYR A 625 9.69 -0.58 2.24
C TYR A 625 9.51 0.80 2.90
N GLY A 626 9.16 0.81 4.19
CA GLY A 626 9.12 2.03 4.99
C GLY A 626 10.51 2.68 5.09
N GLU A 627 10.55 3.99 5.38
CA GLU A 627 11.81 4.77 5.45
C GLU A 627 12.89 4.06 6.28
N ILE A 628 12.53 3.57 7.47
CA ILE A 628 13.42 2.83 8.37
C ILE A 628 13.09 1.33 8.44
N GLY A 629 12.42 0.79 7.42
CA GLY A 629 11.99 -0.62 7.36
C GLY A 629 10.81 -0.94 8.29
N GLY A 630 10.50 -2.23 8.39
CA GLY A 630 9.34 -2.74 9.14
C GLY A 630 9.75 -3.49 10.42
N LEU A 631 9.01 -4.54 10.73
CA LEU A 631 9.20 -5.43 11.88
C LEU A 631 10.63 -5.97 11.95
N TRP A 632 11.16 -6.49 10.84
CA TRP A 632 12.47 -7.13 10.80
C TRP A 632 13.59 -6.14 11.12
N GLU A 633 13.59 -4.98 10.47
CA GLU A 633 14.59 -3.95 10.69
C GLU A 633 14.47 -3.34 12.09
N ALA A 634 13.26 -3.25 12.65
CA ALA A 634 13.06 -2.84 14.04
C ALA A 634 13.67 -3.84 15.03
N LEU A 635 13.51 -5.15 14.79
CA LEU A 635 14.11 -6.20 15.62
C LEU A 635 15.63 -6.16 15.53
N ASP A 636 16.18 -5.99 14.33
CA ASP A 636 17.63 -5.85 14.12
C ASP A 636 18.22 -4.64 14.85
N ARG A 637 17.58 -3.46 14.71
CA ARG A 637 18.00 -2.25 15.44
C ARG A 637 17.98 -2.44 16.96
N LYS A 638 17.05 -3.25 17.47
CA LYS A 638 16.90 -3.54 18.90
C LYS A 638 17.65 -4.79 19.35
N LYS A 639 18.38 -5.46 18.45
CA LYS A 639 19.13 -6.71 18.71
C LYS A 639 18.25 -7.81 19.33
N ILE A 640 16.99 -7.86 18.92
CA ILE A 640 16.06 -8.92 19.32
C ILE A 640 16.27 -10.08 18.36
N SER A 641 16.49 -11.28 18.91
CA SER A 641 16.67 -12.47 18.08
C SER A 641 15.34 -12.94 17.49
N TYR A 642 15.33 -13.29 16.20
CA TYR A 642 14.17 -13.86 15.53
C TYR A 642 14.54 -14.90 14.49
N TYR A 643 13.58 -15.75 14.15
CA TYR A 643 13.68 -16.71 13.05
C TYR A 643 12.33 -16.91 12.37
N ASN A 644 12.34 -16.99 11.05
CA ASN A 644 11.15 -17.01 10.22
C ASN A 644 10.93 -18.37 9.53
N PHE A 645 9.73 -18.91 9.67
CA PHE A 645 9.22 -20.05 8.92
C PHE A 645 8.14 -19.58 7.94
N GLY A 646 8.54 -19.29 6.69
CA GLY A 646 7.62 -19.10 5.57
C GLY A 646 7.01 -17.70 5.37
N GLN A 647 7.08 -16.78 6.34
CA GLN A 647 6.62 -15.40 6.12
C GLN A 647 7.52 -14.69 5.10
N ALA A 648 6.97 -13.75 4.30
CA ALA A 648 7.70 -12.94 3.32
C ALA A 648 8.35 -13.71 2.15
N ASN A 649 7.97 -14.98 1.93
CA ASN A 649 8.49 -15.82 0.83
C ASN A 649 7.69 -15.72 -0.49
N GLU A 650 6.43 -15.27 -0.42
CA GLU A 650 5.52 -15.25 -1.58
C GLU A 650 5.65 -13.94 -2.37
N THR A 651 6.20 -13.97 -3.58
CA THR A 651 6.18 -12.83 -4.54
C THR A 651 5.24 -13.12 -5.70
N ALA A 652 4.80 -12.11 -6.45
CA ALA A 652 3.82 -12.26 -7.55
C ALA A 652 4.17 -13.30 -8.64
N HIS A 653 5.41 -13.77 -8.70
CA HIS A 653 5.93 -14.65 -9.75
C HIS A 653 6.32 -16.04 -9.28
N VAL A 654 6.05 -16.38 -8.03
CA VAL A 654 6.41 -17.70 -7.53
C VAL A 654 5.54 -18.79 -8.17
N ARG A 655 6.14 -19.95 -8.38
CA ARG A 655 5.45 -21.20 -8.65
C ARG A 655 5.18 -21.89 -7.33
N GLU A 656 3.94 -22.33 -7.10
CA GLU A 656 3.55 -23.05 -5.89
C GLU A 656 3.02 -24.44 -6.24
N ASN A 657 3.90 -25.33 -6.70
CA ASN A 657 3.52 -26.71 -6.98
C ASN A 657 3.73 -27.62 -5.76
N TRP A 658 3.14 -28.82 -5.79
CA TRP A 658 3.29 -29.82 -4.73
C TRP A 658 4.75 -30.26 -4.49
N ASN A 659 5.64 -30.05 -5.47
CA ASN A 659 7.05 -30.40 -5.43
C ASN A 659 7.99 -29.24 -5.05
N ASP A 660 7.47 -28.04 -4.82
CA ASP A 660 8.24 -26.87 -4.34
C ASP A 660 8.47 -26.96 -2.82
N THR A 661 8.96 -28.10 -2.34
CA THR A 661 8.93 -28.49 -0.93
C THR A 661 9.93 -27.76 -0.04
N ALA A 662 10.96 -27.11 -0.60
CA ALA A 662 11.98 -26.42 0.19
C ALA A 662 11.39 -25.23 0.97
N THR A 663 10.69 -24.34 0.27
CA THR A 663 10.09 -23.13 0.88
C THR A 663 8.61 -22.95 0.56
N GLY A 664 8.04 -23.85 -0.25
CA GLY A 664 6.70 -23.69 -0.81
C GLY A 664 6.68 -22.91 -2.11
N ALA A 665 7.80 -22.28 -2.51
CA ALA A 665 7.88 -21.42 -3.68
C ALA A 665 9.07 -21.76 -4.59
N GLY A 666 8.83 -21.81 -5.89
CA GLY A 666 9.84 -21.73 -6.93
C GLY A 666 9.95 -20.30 -7.45
N HIS A 667 11.15 -19.71 -7.45
CA HIS A 667 11.39 -18.35 -7.93
C HIS A 667 12.08 -18.35 -9.30
N ILE A 668 11.57 -17.52 -10.23
CA ILE A 668 12.18 -17.32 -11.55
C ILE A 668 12.45 -15.85 -11.89
N VAL A 669 11.70 -14.93 -11.29
CA VAL A 669 11.95 -13.48 -11.35
C VAL A 669 12.71 -13.07 -10.09
N MET A 670 13.84 -12.38 -10.25
CA MET A 670 14.78 -12.12 -9.17
C MET A 670 14.39 -10.89 -8.35
N VAL A 671 13.48 -11.11 -7.39
CA VAL A 671 13.03 -10.12 -6.41
C VAL A 671 13.80 -10.32 -5.10
N PRO A 672 14.46 -9.30 -4.53
CA PRO A 672 15.16 -9.42 -3.26
C PRO A 672 14.16 -9.59 -2.11
N MET A 673 14.55 -10.32 -1.07
CA MET A 673 13.84 -10.34 0.21
C MET A 673 14.26 -9.14 1.07
N GLN A 674 13.47 -8.77 2.08
CA GLN A 674 13.91 -7.77 3.06
C GLN A 674 15.22 -8.22 3.73
N LYS A 675 16.20 -7.33 3.78
CA LYS A 675 17.56 -7.64 4.26
C LYS A 675 17.56 -8.24 5.67
N GLY A 676 16.71 -7.71 6.57
CA GLY A 676 16.67 -8.16 7.95
C GLY A 676 16.26 -9.64 8.11
N VAL A 677 15.37 -10.15 7.25
CA VAL A 677 14.85 -11.53 7.41
C VAL A 677 15.57 -12.55 6.53
N TRP A 678 16.25 -12.12 5.46
CA TRP A 678 16.94 -12.99 4.52
C TRP A 678 17.88 -14.01 5.17
N GLU A 679 18.73 -13.59 6.13
CA GLU A 679 19.67 -14.51 6.81
C GLU A 679 19.02 -15.34 7.93
N ARG A 680 17.77 -15.03 8.29
CA ARG A 680 17.06 -15.59 9.44
C ARG A 680 15.76 -16.28 9.05
N THR A 681 15.68 -16.76 7.81
CA THR A 681 14.54 -17.50 7.29
C THR A 681 14.91 -18.96 7.04
N SER A 682 13.95 -19.86 7.25
CA SER A 682 14.11 -21.26 6.87
C SER A 682 14.14 -21.41 5.35
N HIS A 683 15.09 -22.19 4.86
CA HIS A 683 15.12 -22.70 3.48
C HIS A 683 14.62 -24.16 3.39
N ASN A 684 14.00 -24.67 4.46
CA ASN A 684 13.46 -26.02 4.56
C ASN A 684 12.11 -26.03 5.29
N PHE A 685 11.26 -25.05 5.01
CA PHE A 685 9.89 -24.98 5.50
C PHE A 685 8.97 -24.47 4.40
N ALA A 686 8.08 -25.34 3.94
CA ALA A 686 7.06 -24.96 2.99
C ALA A 686 6.04 -24.02 3.63
N GLY A 687 6.17 -22.71 3.38
CA GLY A 687 5.22 -21.70 3.86
C GLY A 687 3.84 -21.83 3.20
N TYR A 688 3.29 -20.72 2.74
CA TYR A 688 2.00 -20.70 2.08
C TYR A 688 2.05 -21.36 0.69
N ASN A 689 1.69 -22.65 0.61
CA ASN A 689 1.52 -23.38 -0.66
C ASN A 689 0.48 -24.48 -0.44
N THR A 690 -0.77 -24.22 -0.80
CA THR A 690 -1.88 -25.14 -0.49
C THR A 690 -1.81 -26.50 -1.20
N ASN A 691 -0.84 -26.71 -2.10
CA ASN A 691 -0.57 -28.01 -2.73
C ASN A 691 0.31 -28.93 -1.87
N ILE A 692 0.91 -28.42 -0.80
CA ILE A 692 1.74 -29.18 0.15
C ILE A 692 0.91 -29.49 1.41
N PRO A 693 0.86 -30.74 1.90
CA PRO A 693 0.11 -31.09 3.11
C PRO A 693 0.68 -30.49 4.39
N ASP A 694 -0.18 -30.08 5.33
CA ASP A 694 0.26 -29.56 6.63
C ASP A 694 1.08 -30.57 7.45
N GLN A 695 0.86 -31.87 7.26
CA GLN A 695 1.68 -32.93 7.87
C GLN A 695 3.14 -32.86 7.43
N PHE A 696 3.38 -32.46 6.17
CA PHE A 696 4.72 -32.26 5.64
C PHE A 696 5.37 -31.01 6.25
N ARG A 697 4.64 -29.89 6.32
CA ARG A 697 5.10 -28.66 6.99
C ARG A 697 5.46 -28.90 8.44
N MET A 698 4.59 -29.60 9.17
CA MET A 698 4.81 -29.93 10.58
C MET A 698 6.09 -30.75 10.75
N LYS A 699 6.32 -31.74 9.88
CA LYS A 699 7.55 -32.54 9.89
C LYS A 699 8.79 -31.67 9.64
N GLN A 700 8.75 -30.80 8.64
CA GLN A 700 9.84 -29.85 8.35
C GLN A 700 10.16 -28.94 9.55
N PHE A 701 9.11 -28.33 10.12
CA PHE A 701 9.24 -27.51 11.32
C PHE A 701 9.83 -28.29 12.49
N GLU A 702 9.30 -29.48 12.79
CA GLU A 702 9.77 -30.31 13.90
C GLU A 702 11.23 -30.70 13.74
N GLU A 703 11.64 -31.12 12.54
CA GLU A 703 13.03 -31.48 12.24
C GLU A 703 13.98 -30.29 12.43
N GLU A 704 13.67 -29.14 11.84
CA GLU A 704 14.53 -27.96 11.92
C GLU A 704 14.56 -27.35 13.33
N PHE A 705 13.39 -27.20 13.96
CA PHE A 705 13.25 -26.70 15.33
C PHE A 705 14.03 -27.57 16.32
N THR A 706 13.87 -28.90 16.21
CA THR A 706 14.58 -29.86 17.07
C THR A 706 16.08 -29.74 16.89
N ASN A 707 16.56 -29.71 15.64
CA ASN A 707 17.98 -29.65 15.33
C ASN A 707 18.64 -28.35 15.79
N LYS A 708 17.92 -27.22 15.72
CA LYS A 708 18.46 -25.91 16.13
C LYS A 708 18.40 -25.69 17.63
N TRP A 709 17.25 -25.94 18.27
CA TRP A 709 16.97 -25.40 19.60
C TRP A 709 16.64 -26.44 20.69
N LEU A 710 16.23 -27.66 20.32
CA LEU A 710 16.04 -28.73 21.33
C LEU A 710 17.33 -29.53 21.54
N ASN A 711 17.94 -29.98 20.45
CA ASN A 711 19.16 -30.79 20.44
C ASN A 711 20.39 -29.99 20.00
N GLY A 712 20.20 -28.82 19.40
CA GLY A 712 21.26 -27.94 18.91
C GLY A 712 21.92 -27.10 20.00
N LYS A 713 22.88 -26.28 19.59
CA LYS A 713 23.61 -25.35 20.47
C LYS A 713 23.04 -23.93 20.43
N ASP A 714 22.10 -23.67 19.54
CA ASP A 714 21.55 -22.33 19.35
C ASP A 714 20.54 -22.03 20.46
N SER A 715 20.52 -20.78 20.93
CA SER A 715 19.44 -20.32 21.80
C SER A 715 18.17 -20.09 21.00
N MET A 716 17.02 -20.51 21.53
CA MET A 716 15.73 -20.23 20.91
C MET A 716 15.56 -18.71 20.71
N PRO A 717 15.19 -18.22 19.52
CA PRO A 717 14.97 -16.80 19.27
C PRO A 717 13.84 -16.24 20.12
N GLN A 718 13.89 -14.95 20.42
CA GLN A 718 12.83 -14.26 21.14
C GLN A 718 11.52 -14.16 20.33
N LEU A 719 11.60 -14.15 19.00
CA LEU A 719 10.45 -14.22 18.11
C LEU A 719 10.61 -15.35 17.08
N ILE A 720 9.61 -16.20 16.95
CA ILE A 720 9.48 -17.14 15.83
C ILE A 720 8.20 -16.78 15.08
N THR A 721 8.30 -16.58 13.77
CA THR A 721 7.13 -16.41 12.90
C THR A 721 6.89 -17.67 12.09
N MET A 722 5.63 -18.01 11.86
CA MET A 722 5.23 -19.16 11.04
C MET A 722 4.00 -18.79 10.21
N MET A 723 4.01 -19.11 8.92
CA MET A 723 2.88 -18.90 8.00
C MET A 723 2.40 -20.20 7.37
#